data_AF-A0A8K0GLD9-F1
#
_entry.id   AF-A0A8K0GLD9-F1
#
_cell.length_a   1.000
_cell.length_b   1.000
_cell.length_c   1.000
_cell.angle_alpha   90.00
_cell.angle_beta   90.00
_cell.angle_gamma   90.00
#
_symmetry.space_group_name_H-M   'P 1'
#
loop_
_entity.id
_entity.type
_entity.pdbx_description
1 polymer ?
#
loop_
_entity_poly.entity_id
_entity_poly.type
_entity_poly.pdbx_seq_one_letter_code
_entity_poly.pdbx_strand_id
1 'polypeptide(L)'
;MDEDDFGDFGEEEEGEEEEQLDPNNPDHAFILLEREFTRTVAEIEQNPQIANYADEYNKVFEALYSTNEKRRDLVDKCAELEEKVADDTEKLSIAMKLAEADAGTITALKSKIEHAWRMADSAHDREQQAQEIIDNLRNQIHALTVELDFKNKMGSDNADDAGQMSKHQEGLQREKERLMGEVAQLQQKLANALGYQEELERKNSQADLKISEIAGQLEDQASELERTKKQRDRLEGDTKELNSEILKLNHEIQVLQNTVQKSEKINNRLEKHINELKTQREKLHKDLETLSQKHTRLQDDHVVLEADHEEVTKELAKKTVEVKTKDDEAVRMRAEINKFSTIRESYDKKFTKLEAEKSTVVMDRDKIRQLYVNMEKEIEQFKKQSDLDKRTIDGMNREKDILNKNILKQQVLVKDHVKLIKIQEQSKKKLENEIDDLIGDSQKQRKQISYLEKERDRLIEEELDLTAKIEETMDDIKLKKAEIYDLKKNLAENETRLRMQQNLFEGVRAERNGLQKALQESAAECGELKNKLKVSSHQSEQLKEDIAMKEQQLIREENILRKMTKEKENLRVELDNAMEQIKLLRAQIAEMLAEEKRLHKVIMDGDRTIRQQSKDLEQLMNERDILGSQLVRRNDELALLYEKIRILQSTLHRGEAHYERRLEDIRLLKIEVKRLRQEKMLLTKSITNMTDLRQEVFHLERDLTRERLKCRALEEELQNPLNIHRWRKLEGSDPDVLELLKKVQILQKRLLQKSSEAIERERQLKETEKLYVNLRQVLARQPSPDVQNELVKTQRALTLRGNKMKCLVSELNMTEQQALEYKEDLDKVREELKQLKKKYLNEKKTQQKRLEALKAAESRETNQSLAQNSSQIKFTGGGFKMSITSSVRMPKLVEVCIDSFESAIAAINGGAGRIELCSALSEGGLTPTPGLLMQIQNANSAKIPIYCMLRCRPSNFVYSQEEIEIMVEDAKILKQHGADGFVFGALLENGDVDMKKCREIIKACFPLPVTFHRAFDFCRRPTIEVEVVIDLGFTRLLTSGQQKNAQLGVKLINQLIEQVGNRLTIVPGGGINKENLKFIADNTEAVEYHGSFRKKKTEEQSEEKDIPLGDKDGPLYVTDERLVAEIVQILRND
;
A
#
# COMPACT_ATOMS: atom_id res chain seq x y z
N MET A 1 -12.67 -18.49 103.70
CA MET A 1 -13.20 -17.30 104.38
C MET A 1 -14.39 -16.87 103.58
N ASP A 2 -15.52 -17.39 104.08
CA ASP A 2 -16.81 -16.74 104.29
C ASP A 2 -17.71 -16.48 103.06
N GLU A 3 -18.63 -17.44 102.87
CA GLU A 3 -20.09 -17.28 103.02
C GLU A 3 -20.74 -16.00 102.44
N ASP A 4 -21.66 -16.11 101.48
CA ASP A 4 -23.11 -16.26 101.72
C ASP A 4 -23.98 -16.00 100.46
N ASP A 5 -25.17 -16.61 100.49
CA ASP A 5 -26.48 -16.18 99.96
C ASP A 5 -26.89 -16.26 98.47
N PHE A 6 -27.82 -17.21 98.23
CA PHE A 6 -29.25 -17.04 97.84
C PHE A 6 -29.71 -16.12 96.68
N GLY A 7 -30.71 -16.63 95.94
CA GLY A 7 -31.76 -15.88 95.23
C GLY A 7 -31.87 -16.25 93.75
N ASP A 8 -32.73 -17.17 93.31
CA ASP A 8 -34.21 -17.14 93.18
C ASP A 8 -34.70 -16.62 91.81
N PHE A 9 -35.80 -17.25 91.38
CA PHE A 9 -36.49 -17.22 90.11
C PHE A 9 -36.97 -15.84 89.63
N GLY A 10 -37.11 -15.70 88.31
CA GLY A 10 -37.89 -14.65 87.67
C GLY A 10 -38.30 -15.05 86.25
N GLU A 11 -39.55 -15.50 86.11
CA GLU A 11 -40.32 -15.46 84.86
C GLU A 11 -40.46 -14.01 84.41
N GLU A 12 -40.32 -13.69 83.11
CA GLU A 12 -40.91 -12.48 82.52
C GLU A 12 -41.32 -12.75 81.06
N GLU A 13 -42.62 -13.02 80.93
CA GLU A 13 -43.60 -12.51 79.95
C GLU A 13 -43.26 -12.44 78.45
N GLU A 14 -44.06 -13.20 77.68
CA GLU A 14 -44.40 -12.96 76.29
C GLU A 14 -44.96 -11.53 76.12
N GLY A 15 -44.16 -10.65 75.52
CA GLY A 15 -44.61 -9.41 74.89
C GLY A 15 -44.44 -9.53 73.38
N GLU A 16 -45.54 -9.64 72.64
CA GLU A 16 -45.58 -9.40 71.19
C GLU A 16 -45.20 -7.94 70.91
N GLU A 17 -43.90 -7.64 70.84
CA GLU A 17 -43.41 -6.44 70.16
C GLU A 17 -43.24 -6.78 68.68
N GLU A 18 -44.09 -6.21 67.81
CA GLU A 18 -43.81 -6.14 66.38
C GLU A 18 -42.47 -5.41 66.18
N GLU A 19 -41.38 -6.16 66.04
CA GLU A 19 -40.08 -5.63 65.65
C GLU A 19 -40.25 -4.82 64.36
N GLN A 20 -40.01 -3.51 64.45
CA GLN A 20 -39.86 -2.65 63.28
C GLN A 20 -38.60 -3.10 62.51
N LEU A 21 -38.79 -4.02 61.58
CA LEU A 21 -37.74 -4.50 60.67
C LEU A 21 -37.26 -3.33 59.79
N ASP A 22 -36.04 -2.85 60.06
CA ASP A 22 -35.37 -1.80 59.26
C ASP A 22 -35.11 -2.25 57.81
N PRO A 23 -35.68 -1.58 56.79
CA PRO A 23 -35.47 -1.91 55.38
C PRO A 23 -34.01 -1.78 54.90
N ASN A 24 -33.16 -1.06 55.65
CA ASN A 24 -31.74 -0.88 55.30
C ASN A 24 -30.82 -1.94 55.91
N ASN A 25 -31.32 -2.80 56.80
CA ASN A 25 -30.55 -3.91 57.33
C ASN A 25 -30.69 -5.14 56.40
N PRO A 26 -29.59 -5.65 55.80
CA PRO A 26 -29.63 -6.77 54.84
C PRO A 26 -30.33 -8.03 55.38
N ASP A 27 -30.25 -8.28 56.68
CA ASP A 27 -30.80 -9.49 57.29
C ASP A 27 -32.31 -9.35 57.59
N HIS A 28 -32.79 -8.12 57.83
CA HIS A 28 -34.21 -7.82 57.98
C HIS A 28 -34.94 -7.74 56.64
N ALA A 29 -34.25 -7.28 55.59
CA ALA A 29 -34.78 -7.15 54.24
C ALA A 29 -35.27 -8.49 53.66
N PHE A 30 -34.59 -9.59 53.96
CA PHE A 30 -35.00 -10.92 53.50
C PHE A 30 -36.28 -11.41 54.19
N ILE A 31 -36.43 -11.15 55.50
CA ILE A 31 -37.61 -11.53 56.30
C ILE A 31 -38.85 -10.75 55.82
N LEU A 32 -38.68 -9.47 55.47
CA LEU A 32 -39.74 -8.66 54.86
C LEU A 32 -40.16 -9.21 53.48
N LEU A 33 -39.20 -9.61 52.65
CA LEU A 33 -39.46 -10.23 51.35
C LEU A 33 -40.21 -11.56 51.48
N GLU A 34 -39.88 -12.38 52.48
CA GLU A 34 -40.55 -13.66 52.75
C GLU A 34 -42.02 -13.47 53.16
N ARG A 35 -42.29 -12.45 53.98
CA ARG A 35 -43.67 -12.05 54.36
C ARG A 35 -44.47 -11.55 53.15
N GLU A 36 -43.87 -10.70 52.32
CA GLU A 36 -44.53 -10.23 51.09
C GLU A 36 -44.77 -11.36 50.08
N PHE A 37 -43.81 -12.26 49.93
CA PHE A 37 -43.93 -13.44 49.07
C PHE A 37 -45.12 -14.31 49.48
N THR A 38 -45.22 -14.65 50.77
CA THR A 38 -46.30 -15.50 51.31
C THR A 38 -47.68 -14.88 51.06
N ARG A 39 -47.79 -13.55 51.25
CA ARG A 39 -49.01 -12.80 50.95
C ARG A 39 -49.35 -12.84 49.45
N THR A 40 -48.36 -12.64 48.60
CA THR A 40 -48.53 -12.58 47.14
C THR A 40 -48.92 -13.94 46.56
N VAL A 41 -48.36 -15.04 47.09
CA VAL A 41 -48.75 -16.42 46.72
C VAL A 41 -50.21 -16.67 47.10
N ALA A 42 -50.64 -16.28 48.31
CA ALA A 42 -52.04 -16.43 48.73
C ALA A 42 -53.01 -15.63 47.84
N GLU A 43 -52.61 -14.45 47.34
CA GLU A 43 -53.39 -13.65 46.39
C GLU A 43 -53.42 -14.28 44.98
N ILE A 44 -52.33 -14.91 44.54
CA ILE A 44 -52.24 -15.62 43.24
C ILE A 44 -53.11 -16.90 43.25
N GLU A 45 -53.10 -17.66 44.34
CA GLU A 45 -53.89 -18.91 44.46
C GLU A 45 -55.40 -18.65 44.52
N GLN A 46 -55.83 -17.51 45.05
CA GLN A 46 -57.26 -17.14 45.12
C GLN A 46 -57.84 -16.74 43.76
N ASN A 47 -57.02 -16.46 42.75
CA ASN A 47 -57.48 -16.01 41.44
C ASN A 47 -57.30 -17.11 40.37
N PRO A 48 -58.40 -17.71 39.86
CA PRO A 48 -58.35 -18.87 38.96
C PRO A 48 -57.64 -18.63 37.62
N GLN A 49 -57.45 -17.36 37.20
CA GLN A 49 -56.78 -17.03 35.94
C GLN A 49 -55.25 -16.97 36.05
N ILE A 50 -54.72 -16.77 37.26
CA ILE A 50 -53.27 -16.59 37.51
C ILE A 50 -52.66 -17.69 38.38
N ALA A 51 -53.46 -18.60 38.92
CA ALA A 51 -53.00 -19.71 39.77
C ALA A 51 -51.87 -20.55 39.14
N ASN A 52 -51.84 -20.69 37.80
CA ASN A 52 -50.78 -21.41 37.08
C ASN A 52 -49.38 -20.78 37.22
N TYR A 53 -49.28 -19.52 37.66
CA TYR A 53 -48.00 -18.83 37.89
C TYR A 53 -47.48 -18.98 39.33
N ALA A 54 -48.28 -19.54 40.25
CA ALA A 54 -47.86 -19.75 41.64
C ALA A 54 -46.62 -20.67 41.71
N ASP A 55 -46.61 -21.76 40.91
CA ASP A 55 -45.49 -22.70 40.86
C ASP A 55 -44.19 -22.06 40.33
N GLU A 56 -44.29 -21.15 39.35
CA GLU A 56 -43.12 -20.43 38.82
C GLU A 56 -42.63 -19.37 39.82
N TYR A 57 -43.54 -18.69 40.53
CA TYR A 57 -43.18 -17.74 41.58
C TYR A 57 -42.51 -18.44 42.78
N ASN A 58 -43.00 -19.63 43.15
CA ASN A 58 -42.39 -20.49 44.18
C ASN A 58 -40.96 -20.89 43.83
N LYS A 59 -40.69 -21.32 42.58
CA LYS A 59 -39.33 -21.68 42.12
C LYS A 59 -38.35 -20.50 42.21
N VAL A 60 -38.80 -19.28 41.91
CA VAL A 60 -37.96 -18.08 41.99
C VAL A 60 -37.61 -17.76 43.44
N PHE A 61 -38.56 -17.91 44.37
CA PHE A 61 -38.31 -17.70 45.78
C PHE A 61 -37.43 -18.79 46.40
N GLU A 62 -37.61 -20.06 46.02
CA GLU A 62 -36.70 -21.15 46.44
C GLU A 62 -35.24 -20.89 46.02
N ALA A 63 -35.03 -20.37 44.80
CA ALA A 63 -33.70 -20.00 44.32
C ALA A 63 -33.10 -18.83 45.11
N LEU A 64 -33.92 -17.82 45.46
CA LEU A 64 -33.52 -16.70 46.30
C LEU A 64 -33.19 -17.15 47.73
N TYR A 65 -33.99 -18.04 48.30
CA TYR A 65 -33.81 -18.61 49.63
C TYR A 65 -32.52 -19.41 49.73
N SER A 66 -32.28 -20.33 48.79
CA SER A 66 -31.03 -21.11 48.72
C SER A 66 -29.79 -20.22 48.56
N THR A 67 -29.93 -19.07 47.89
CA THR A 67 -28.83 -18.12 47.72
C THR A 67 -28.54 -17.35 49.01
N ASN A 68 -29.56 -16.96 49.76
CA ASN A 68 -29.38 -16.28 51.05
C ASN A 68 -28.82 -17.22 52.13
N GLU A 69 -29.23 -18.49 52.15
CA GLU A 69 -28.68 -19.51 53.05
C GLU A 69 -27.18 -19.71 52.82
N LYS A 70 -26.76 -19.85 51.56
CA LYS A 70 -25.33 -19.93 51.20
C LYS A 70 -24.55 -18.66 51.55
N ARG A 71 -25.18 -17.48 51.44
CA ARG A 71 -24.56 -16.21 51.85
C ARG A 71 -24.27 -16.21 53.34
N ARG A 72 -25.23 -16.67 54.16
CA ARG A 72 -25.09 -16.76 55.62
C ARG A 72 -23.97 -17.73 56.02
N ASP A 73 -23.95 -18.93 55.44
CA ASP A 73 -22.88 -19.91 55.67
C ASP A 73 -21.48 -19.37 55.36
N LEU A 74 -21.37 -18.53 54.32
CA LEU A 74 -20.10 -17.90 53.94
C LEU A 74 -19.68 -16.81 54.92
N VAL A 75 -20.63 -16.03 55.46
CA VAL A 75 -20.36 -15.00 56.47
C VAL A 75 -19.89 -15.64 57.76
N ASP A 76 -20.53 -16.72 58.20
CA ASP A 76 -20.13 -17.46 59.41
C ASP A 76 -18.72 -18.06 59.25
N LYS A 77 -18.39 -18.59 58.06
CA LYS A 77 -17.04 -19.08 57.75
C LYS A 77 -15.98 -17.98 57.74
N CYS A 78 -16.31 -16.78 57.28
CA CYS A 78 -15.39 -15.65 57.33
C CYS A 78 -15.09 -15.24 58.77
N ALA A 79 -16.11 -15.20 59.63
CA ALA A 79 -15.93 -14.90 61.05
C ALA A 79 -15.06 -15.94 61.78
N GLU A 80 -15.27 -17.23 61.54
CA GLU A 80 -14.42 -18.31 62.10
C GLU A 80 -12.96 -18.22 61.64
N LEU A 81 -12.73 -17.77 60.40
CA LEU A 81 -11.38 -17.61 59.86
C LEU A 81 -10.70 -16.35 60.44
N GLU A 82 -11.43 -15.28 60.66
CA GLU A 82 -10.91 -14.06 61.31
C GLU A 82 -10.47 -14.33 62.75
N GLU A 83 -11.24 -15.11 63.51
CA GLU A 83 -10.89 -15.53 64.87
C GLU A 83 -9.62 -16.40 64.90
N LYS A 84 -9.50 -17.37 63.99
CA LYS A 84 -8.29 -18.21 63.88
C LYS A 84 -7.04 -17.41 63.52
N VAL A 85 -7.18 -16.41 62.64
CA VAL A 85 -6.06 -15.54 62.26
C VAL A 85 -5.61 -14.68 63.45
N ALA A 86 -6.54 -14.21 64.29
CA ALA A 86 -6.21 -13.47 65.51
C ALA A 86 -5.46 -14.36 66.53
N ASP A 87 -5.93 -15.58 66.76
CA ASP A 87 -5.28 -16.54 67.66
C ASP A 87 -3.87 -16.90 67.22
N ASP A 88 -3.66 -17.13 65.93
CA ASP A 88 -2.36 -17.53 65.40
C ASP A 88 -1.36 -16.36 65.35
N THR A 89 -1.85 -15.12 65.20
CA THR A 89 -0.99 -13.93 65.32
C THR A 89 -0.53 -13.68 66.76
N GLU A 90 -1.36 -13.98 67.76
CA GLU A 90 -0.95 -13.91 69.16
C GLU A 90 0.11 -14.98 69.51
N LYS A 91 -0.10 -16.22 69.05
CA LYS A 91 0.88 -17.32 69.23
C LYS A 91 2.23 -16.99 68.58
N LEU A 92 2.21 -16.37 67.39
CA LEU A 92 3.43 -15.96 66.68
C LEU A 92 4.21 -14.89 67.46
N SER A 93 3.51 -13.92 68.05
CA SER A 93 4.11 -12.86 68.89
C SER A 93 4.81 -13.43 70.13
N ILE A 94 4.21 -14.43 70.77
CA ILE A 94 4.79 -15.11 71.93
C ILE A 94 6.03 -15.91 71.52
N ALA A 95 5.98 -16.64 70.41
CA ALA A 95 7.10 -17.42 69.89
C ALA A 95 8.31 -16.53 69.51
N MET A 96 8.07 -15.35 68.94
CA MET A 96 9.14 -14.40 68.60
C MET A 96 9.86 -13.87 69.84
N LYS A 97 9.12 -13.55 70.93
CA LYS A 97 9.74 -13.10 72.19
C LYS A 97 10.59 -14.18 72.86
N LEU A 98 10.17 -15.44 72.77
CA LEU A 98 10.95 -16.59 73.26
C LEU A 98 12.23 -16.79 72.44
N ALA A 99 12.14 -16.69 71.11
CA ALA A 99 13.30 -16.81 70.23
C ALA A 99 14.36 -15.71 70.47
N GLU A 100 13.94 -14.47 70.78
CA GLU A 100 14.87 -13.39 71.15
C GLU A 100 15.56 -13.64 72.49
N ALA A 101 14.84 -14.20 73.48
CA ALA A 101 15.43 -14.57 74.77
C ALA A 101 16.45 -15.72 74.63
N ASP A 102 16.15 -16.70 73.78
CA ASP A 102 17.02 -17.83 73.48
C ASP A 102 18.31 -17.40 72.75
N ALA A 103 18.21 -16.41 71.85
CA ALA A 103 19.38 -15.85 71.17
C ALA A 103 20.37 -15.20 72.17
N GLY A 104 19.86 -14.54 73.21
CA GLY A 104 20.65 -13.97 74.29
C GLY A 104 21.32 -15.03 75.18
N THR A 105 20.65 -16.14 75.44
CA THR A 105 21.22 -17.25 76.23
C THR A 105 22.28 -18.02 75.43
N ILE A 106 22.05 -18.24 74.13
CA ILE A 106 23.00 -18.90 73.24
C ILE A 106 24.31 -18.11 73.12
N THR A 107 24.23 -16.78 73.04
CA THR A 107 25.43 -15.92 73.00
C THR A 107 26.22 -15.96 74.31
N ALA A 108 25.54 -15.97 75.46
CA ALA A 108 26.20 -16.15 76.76
C ALA A 108 26.85 -17.53 76.93
N LEU A 109 26.21 -18.60 76.44
CA LEU A 109 26.75 -19.96 76.48
C LEU A 109 27.95 -20.14 75.53
N LYS A 110 27.93 -19.54 74.34
CA LYS A 110 29.08 -19.56 73.41
C LYS A 110 30.32 -18.92 74.03
N SER A 111 30.16 -17.78 74.73
CA SER A 111 31.27 -17.12 75.46
C SER A 111 31.84 -18.01 76.58
N LYS A 112 30.98 -18.72 77.32
CA LYS A 112 31.41 -19.67 78.36
C LYS A 112 32.14 -20.89 77.78
N ILE A 113 31.70 -21.40 76.63
CA ILE A 113 32.36 -22.52 75.94
C ILE A 113 33.74 -22.09 75.41
N GLU A 114 33.86 -20.90 74.83
CA GLU A 114 35.17 -20.35 74.40
C GLU A 114 36.14 -20.19 75.58
N HIS A 115 35.64 -19.75 76.73
CA HIS A 115 36.46 -19.67 77.95
C HIS A 115 36.87 -21.06 78.46
N ALA A 116 35.98 -22.06 78.40
CA ALA A 116 36.28 -23.43 78.80
C ALA A 116 37.31 -24.10 77.87
N TRP A 117 37.25 -23.82 76.56
CA TRP A 117 38.23 -24.30 75.58
C TRP A 117 39.62 -23.74 75.84
N ARG A 118 39.77 -22.44 76.11
CA ARG A 118 41.07 -21.85 76.48
C ARG A 118 41.65 -22.43 77.77
N MET A 119 40.78 -22.78 78.73
CA MET A 119 41.20 -23.43 79.97
C MET A 119 41.65 -24.88 79.74
N ALA A 120 40.99 -25.60 78.83
CA ALA A 120 41.39 -26.95 78.41
C ALA A 120 42.72 -26.95 77.64
N ASP A 121 42.92 -26.01 76.71
CA ASP A 121 44.20 -25.87 75.99
C ASP A 121 45.35 -25.53 76.95
N SER A 122 45.13 -24.63 77.91
CA SER A 122 46.11 -24.31 78.95
C SER A 122 46.38 -25.47 79.92
N ALA A 123 45.42 -26.38 80.10
CA ALA A 123 45.61 -27.60 80.89
C ALA A 123 46.39 -28.66 80.10
N HIS A 124 46.12 -28.78 78.79
CA HIS A 124 46.82 -29.69 77.90
C HIS A 124 48.30 -29.29 77.73
N ASP A 125 48.60 -27.99 77.60
CA ASP A 125 49.99 -27.49 77.57
C ASP A 125 50.74 -27.82 78.88
N ARG A 126 50.05 -27.75 80.03
CA ARG A 126 50.62 -28.13 81.34
C ARG A 126 50.84 -29.64 81.46
N GLU A 127 49.93 -30.44 80.91
CA GLU A 127 50.05 -31.89 80.88
C GLU A 127 51.19 -32.33 79.96
N GLN A 128 51.37 -31.69 78.81
CA GLN A 128 52.46 -31.98 77.88
C GLN A 128 53.83 -31.63 78.50
N GLN A 129 53.93 -30.51 79.21
CA GLN A 129 55.13 -30.16 79.98
C GLN A 129 55.40 -31.14 81.14
N ALA A 130 54.36 -31.60 81.84
CA ALA A 130 54.50 -32.61 82.88
C ALA A 130 54.94 -33.96 82.31
N GLN A 131 54.45 -34.33 81.13
CA GLN A 131 54.81 -35.58 80.44
C GLN A 131 56.26 -35.55 79.94
N GLU A 132 56.74 -34.42 79.42
CA GLU A 132 58.16 -34.23 79.05
C GLU A 132 59.09 -34.29 80.29
N ILE A 133 58.65 -33.78 81.43
CA ILE A 133 59.40 -33.89 82.70
C ILE A 133 59.42 -35.36 83.18
N ILE A 134 58.29 -36.08 83.10
CA ILE A 134 58.20 -37.49 83.49
C ILE A 134 59.06 -38.37 82.59
N ASP A 135 59.10 -38.11 81.28
CA ASP A 135 59.92 -38.89 80.34
C ASP A 135 61.42 -38.58 80.51
N ASN A 136 61.79 -37.34 80.85
CA ASN A 136 63.16 -37.02 81.25
C ASN A 136 63.58 -37.70 82.57
N LEU A 137 62.68 -37.78 83.57
CA LEU A 137 62.94 -38.49 84.81
C LEU A 137 63.03 -40.02 84.58
N ARG A 138 62.22 -40.58 83.69
CA ARG A 138 62.31 -42.00 83.29
C ARG A 138 63.63 -42.31 82.59
N ASN A 139 64.12 -41.41 81.75
CA ASN A 139 65.43 -41.55 81.10
C ASN A 139 66.59 -41.45 82.10
N GLN A 140 66.49 -40.61 83.13
CA GLN A 140 67.47 -40.54 84.21
C GLN A 140 67.46 -41.78 85.11
N ILE A 141 66.28 -42.31 85.44
CA ILE A 141 66.14 -43.57 86.18
C ILE A 141 66.71 -44.73 85.36
N HIS A 142 66.47 -44.75 84.04
CA HIS A 142 67.06 -45.75 83.15
C HIS A 142 68.59 -45.66 83.09
N ALA A 143 69.15 -44.45 83.05
CA ALA A 143 70.60 -44.24 83.08
C ALA A 143 71.24 -44.68 84.42
N LEU A 144 70.60 -44.39 85.56
CA LEU A 144 71.07 -44.81 86.89
C LEU A 144 70.91 -46.32 87.13
N THR A 145 69.88 -46.95 86.55
CA THR A 145 69.68 -48.41 86.64
C THR A 145 70.74 -49.15 85.81
N VAL A 146 71.13 -48.60 84.66
CA VAL A 146 72.24 -49.12 83.84
C VAL A 146 73.60 -48.95 84.53
N GLU A 147 73.82 -47.89 85.31
CA GLU A 147 75.04 -47.73 86.13
C GLU A 147 75.11 -48.69 87.34
N LEU A 148 73.96 -49.01 87.96
CA LEU A 148 73.87 -50.00 89.03
C LEU A 148 74.07 -51.43 88.50
N ASP A 149 73.55 -51.75 87.32
CA ASP A 149 73.77 -53.03 86.64
C ASP A 149 75.20 -53.18 86.08
N PHE A 150 75.89 -52.07 85.83
CA PHE A 150 77.32 -52.05 85.46
C PHE A 150 78.24 -52.22 86.69
N LYS A 151 77.85 -51.76 87.88
CA LYS A 151 78.59 -51.99 89.14
C LYS A 151 78.38 -53.38 89.75
N ASN A 152 77.25 -54.03 89.48
CA ASN A 152 76.93 -55.36 90.04
C ASN A 152 77.50 -56.56 89.24
N LYS A 153 78.31 -56.33 88.19
CA LYS A 153 78.86 -57.38 87.31
C LYS A 153 80.40 -57.44 87.22
N MET A 154 81.13 -56.93 88.21
CA MET A 154 82.59 -57.12 88.36
C MET A 154 82.99 -57.41 89.82
N GLY A 155 83.37 -58.67 90.08
CA GLY A 155 84.48 -59.04 90.98
C GLY A 155 84.16 -59.40 92.43
N SER A 156 84.40 -60.67 92.79
CA SER A 156 84.33 -61.26 94.13
C SER A 156 85.63 -61.13 94.95
N ASP A 157 85.50 -61.47 96.23
CA ASP A 157 86.47 -62.06 97.17
C ASP A 157 87.65 -61.24 97.70
N ASN A 158 87.71 -61.12 99.04
CA ASN A 158 88.84 -61.66 99.81
C ASN A 158 88.46 -61.89 101.29
N ALA A 159 88.99 -62.99 101.80
CA ALA A 159 88.77 -63.59 103.10
C ALA A 159 89.76 -63.10 104.18
N ASP A 160 89.55 -63.64 105.39
CA ASP A 160 90.44 -63.75 106.54
C ASP A 160 90.65 -62.43 107.34
N ASP A 161 90.56 -62.39 108.68
CA ASP A 161 91.27 -63.27 109.60
C ASP A 161 90.69 -63.18 111.03
N ALA A 162 90.93 -64.24 111.80
CA ALA A 162 90.37 -64.46 113.12
C ALA A 162 91.30 -63.99 114.24
N GLY A 163 90.71 -63.46 115.32
CA GLY A 163 91.10 -63.80 116.69
C GLY A 163 92.15 -62.94 117.39
N GLN A 164 91.69 -61.95 118.17
CA GLN A 164 92.27 -61.70 119.50
C GLN A 164 91.20 -61.32 120.55
N MET A 165 91.02 -62.26 121.48
CA MET A 165 91.04 -62.01 122.92
C MET A 165 89.85 -61.28 123.58
N SER A 166 88.85 -62.07 123.96
CA SER A 166 88.60 -62.43 125.38
C SER A 166 88.41 -61.31 126.43
N LYS A 167 88.04 -60.08 126.05
CA LYS A 167 87.64 -59.02 127.00
C LYS A 167 86.37 -58.24 126.61
N HIS A 168 85.51 -58.83 125.78
CA HIS A 168 84.25 -58.18 125.39
C HIS A 168 83.00 -59.05 125.57
N GLN A 169 83.06 -60.03 126.47
CA GLN A 169 81.89 -60.83 126.83
C GLN A 169 80.89 -60.05 127.73
N GLU A 170 81.28 -58.91 128.32
CA GLU A 170 80.37 -58.00 129.05
C GLU A 170 79.82 -56.84 128.21
N GLY A 171 80.45 -56.50 127.07
CA GLY A 171 79.97 -55.46 126.15
C GLY A 171 78.82 -55.96 125.24
N LEU A 172 78.95 -57.20 124.76
CA LEU A 172 77.98 -57.84 123.87
C LEU A 172 76.58 -58.04 124.48
N GLN A 173 76.44 -58.12 125.81
CA GLN A 173 75.13 -58.24 126.45
C GLN A 173 74.35 -56.92 126.46
N ARG A 174 75.06 -55.78 126.63
CA ARG A 174 74.44 -54.44 126.53
C ARG A 174 74.12 -54.05 125.09
N GLU A 175 74.92 -54.51 124.15
CA GLU A 175 74.69 -54.26 122.73
C GLU A 175 73.56 -55.14 122.16
N LYS A 176 73.39 -56.36 122.65
CA LYS A 176 72.24 -57.22 122.35
C LYS A 176 70.91 -56.62 122.82
N GLU A 177 70.86 -56.03 124.03
CA GLU A 177 69.65 -55.38 124.54
C GLU A 177 69.33 -54.08 123.77
N ARG A 178 70.34 -53.31 123.35
CA ARG A 178 70.16 -52.13 122.49
C ARG A 178 69.65 -52.51 121.09
N LEU A 179 70.26 -53.51 120.46
CA LEU A 179 69.87 -53.98 119.13
C LEU A 179 68.49 -54.67 119.14
N MET A 180 68.11 -55.38 120.21
CA MET A 180 66.73 -55.88 120.34
C MET A 180 65.70 -54.75 120.50
N GLY A 181 66.06 -53.65 121.16
CA GLY A 181 65.23 -52.45 121.22
C GLY A 181 65.07 -51.75 119.87
N GLU A 182 66.15 -51.64 119.09
CA GLU A 182 66.13 -51.07 117.74
C GLU A 182 65.36 -51.97 116.75
N VAL A 183 65.51 -53.30 116.84
CA VAL A 183 64.74 -54.26 116.04
C VAL A 183 63.26 -54.21 116.40
N ALA A 184 62.89 -54.10 117.68
CA ALA A 184 61.49 -53.93 118.08
C ALA A 184 60.88 -52.62 117.57
N GLN A 185 61.64 -51.51 117.60
CA GLN A 185 61.19 -50.24 117.03
C GLN A 185 61.06 -50.29 115.50
N LEU A 186 61.96 -50.99 114.81
CA LEU A 186 61.88 -51.16 113.36
C LEU A 186 60.75 -52.11 112.96
N GLN A 187 60.47 -53.16 113.74
CA GLN A 187 59.31 -54.03 113.53
C GLN A 187 57.99 -53.29 113.77
N GLN A 188 57.91 -52.42 114.78
CA GLN A 188 56.75 -51.55 115.00
C GLN A 188 56.55 -50.55 113.85
N LYS A 189 57.64 -49.95 113.34
CA LYS A 189 57.59 -49.03 112.19
C LYS A 189 57.18 -49.75 110.90
N LEU A 190 57.68 -50.97 110.69
CA LEU A 190 57.31 -51.79 109.53
C LEU A 190 55.84 -52.21 109.59
N ALA A 191 55.34 -52.60 110.77
CA ALA A 191 53.93 -52.94 110.96
C ALA A 191 53.01 -51.73 110.70
N ASN A 192 53.40 -50.55 111.17
CA ASN A 192 52.66 -49.32 110.91
C ASN A 192 52.70 -48.91 109.43
N ALA A 193 53.84 -49.10 108.75
CA ALA A 193 53.98 -48.82 107.32
C ALA A 193 53.16 -49.79 106.46
N LEU A 194 53.13 -51.08 106.82
CA LEU A 194 52.31 -52.09 106.14
C LEU A 194 50.81 -51.83 106.35
N GLY A 195 50.39 -51.47 107.57
CA GLY A 195 49.01 -51.07 107.84
C GLY A 195 48.60 -49.81 107.04
N TYR A 196 49.51 -48.85 106.89
CA TYR A 196 49.27 -47.64 106.08
C TYR A 196 49.23 -47.95 104.57
N GLN A 197 50.04 -48.91 104.11
CA GLN A 197 50.02 -49.37 102.73
C GLN A 197 48.71 -50.11 102.40
N GLU A 198 48.25 -51.02 103.26
CA GLU A 198 46.96 -51.69 103.08
C GLU A 198 45.79 -50.68 103.06
N GLU A 199 45.86 -49.64 103.90
CA GLU A 199 44.83 -48.60 103.94
C GLU A 199 44.84 -47.72 102.67
N LEU A 200 46.02 -47.44 102.12
CA LEU A 200 46.19 -46.74 100.84
C LEU A 200 45.72 -47.59 99.66
N GLU A 201 46.07 -48.88 99.61
CA GLU A 201 45.63 -49.80 98.56
C GLU A 201 44.10 -49.97 98.57
N ARG A 202 43.49 -50.01 99.76
CA ARG A 202 42.02 -50.02 99.89
C ARG A 202 41.38 -48.73 99.41
N LYS A 203 41.97 -47.57 99.72
CA LYS A 203 41.49 -46.26 99.22
C LYS A 203 41.67 -46.12 97.71
N ASN A 204 42.77 -46.65 97.17
CA ASN A 204 43.04 -46.62 95.73
C ASN A 204 42.05 -47.51 94.97
N SER A 205 41.81 -48.73 95.47
CA SER A 205 40.79 -49.63 94.91
C SER A 205 39.38 -49.02 94.94
N GLN A 206 39.03 -48.29 96.00
CA GLN A 206 37.77 -47.55 96.08
C GLN A 206 37.71 -46.34 95.14
N ALA A 207 38.84 -45.66 94.90
CA ALA A 207 38.93 -44.58 93.93
C ALA A 207 38.80 -45.11 92.50
N ASP A 208 39.46 -46.23 92.18
CA ASP A 208 39.39 -46.88 90.86
C ASP A 208 37.97 -47.36 90.53
N LEU A 209 37.25 -47.92 91.51
CA LEU A 209 35.84 -48.27 91.34
C LEU A 209 34.98 -47.03 91.05
N LYS A 210 35.20 -45.93 91.77
CA LYS A 210 34.49 -44.66 91.52
C LYS A 210 34.84 -44.03 90.17
N ILE A 211 36.09 -44.13 89.75
CA ILE A 211 36.53 -43.66 88.42
C ILE A 211 35.84 -44.48 87.33
N SER A 212 35.75 -45.80 87.49
CA SER A 212 35.04 -46.66 86.56
C SER A 212 33.53 -46.36 86.52
N GLU A 213 32.92 -46.03 87.66
CA GLU A 213 31.50 -45.67 87.75
C GLU A 213 31.21 -44.31 87.08
N ILE A 214 32.07 -43.32 87.32
CA ILE A 214 31.98 -41.99 86.68
C ILE A 214 32.30 -42.08 85.18
N ALA A 215 33.23 -42.95 84.77
CA ALA A 215 33.53 -43.18 83.35
C ALA A 215 32.32 -43.78 82.63
N GLY A 216 31.63 -44.76 83.23
CA GLY A 216 30.38 -45.30 82.69
C GLY A 216 29.27 -44.24 82.59
N GLN A 217 29.10 -43.42 83.63
CA GLN A 217 28.12 -42.31 83.59
C GLN A 217 28.46 -41.25 82.53
N LEU A 218 29.74 -40.95 82.32
CA LEU A 218 30.20 -40.04 81.27
C LEU A 218 29.99 -40.64 79.88
N GLU A 219 30.15 -41.94 79.70
CA GLU A 219 29.92 -42.64 78.43
C GLU A 219 28.42 -42.71 78.09
N ASP A 220 27.57 -42.95 79.09
CA ASP A 220 26.12 -42.87 78.96
C ASP A 220 25.66 -41.44 78.63
N GLN A 221 26.17 -40.43 79.36
CA GLN A 221 25.86 -39.03 79.08
C GLN A 221 26.38 -38.58 77.71
N ALA A 222 27.57 -39.02 77.28
CA ALA A 222 28.10 -38.73 75.95
C ALA A 222 27.23 -39.34 74.85
N SER A 223 26.75 -40.58 75.06
CA SER A 223 25.83 -41.27 74.16
C SER A 223 24.48 -40.55 74.06
N GLU A 224 23.97 -40.02 75.17
CA GLU A 224 22.73 -39.24 75.22
C GLU A 224 22.90 -37.85 74.58
N LEU A 225 24.04 -37.20 74.79
CA LEU A 225 24.42 -35.94 74.13
C LEU A 225 24.56 -36.11 72.61
N GLU A 226 25.06 -37.25 72.17
CA GLU A 226 25.19 -37.55 70.74
C GLU A 226 23.84 -37.85 70.09
N ARG A 227 22.92 -38.51 70.80
CA ARG A 227 21.52 -38.69 70.35
C ARG A 227 20.78 -37.36 70.24
N THR A 228 20.86 -36.53 71.28
CA THR A 228 20.22 -35.20 71.29
C THR A 228 20.84 -34.27 70.25
N LYS A 229 22.16 -34.31 70.03
CA LYS A 229 22.84 -33.59 68.95
C LYS A 229 22.34 -34.04 67.56
N LYS A 230 22.23 -35.35 67.31
CA LYS A 230 21.68 -35.86 66.04
C LYS A 230 20.23 -35.44 65.83
N GLN A 231 19.42 -35.40 66.89
CA GLN A 231 18.03 -34.95 66.81
C GLN A 231 17.93 -33.44 66.56
N ARG A 232 18.76 -32.63 67.24
CA ARG A 232 18.87 -31.20 67.02
C ARG A 232 19.35 -30.88 65.60
N ASP A 233 20.37 -31.58 65.11
CA ASP A 233 20.91 -31.34 63.77
C ASP A 233 19.90 -31.71 62.66
N ARG A 234 19.03 -32.72 62.90
CA ARG A 234 17.88 -33.01 62.03
C ARG A 234 16.85 -31.89 62.06
N LEU A 235 16.40 -31.50 63.25
CA LEU A 235 15.44 -30.40 63.40
C LEU A 235 15.97 -29.10 62.81
N GLU A 236 17.26 -28.78 62.98
CA GLU A 236 17.91 -27.61 62.39
C GLU A 236 17.97 -27.70 60.85
N GLY A 237 18.10 -28.91 60.30
CA GLY A 237 17.95 -29.19 58.87
C GLY A 237 16.53 -28.88 58.38
N ASP A 238 15.53 -29.45 59.06
CA ASP A 238 14.11 -29.26 58.72
C ASP A 238 13.71 -27.78 58.85
N THR A 239 14.20 -27.08 59.88
CA THR A 239 13.94 -25.64 60.07
C THR A 239 14.58 -24.79 58.97
N LYS A 240 15.75 -25.19 58.45
CA LYS A 240 16.41 -24.51 57.32
C LYS A 240 15.68 -24.75 56.01
N GLU A 241 15.18 -25.96 55.78
CA GLU A 241 14.37 -26.29 54.61
C GLU A 241 13.03 -25.52 54.63
N LEU A 242 12.32 -25.54 55.76
CA LEU A 242 11.09 -24.77 55.98
C LEU A 242 11.31 -23.26 55.82
N ASN A 243 12.39 -22.71 56.38
CA ASN A 243 12.71 -21.29 56.16
C ASN A 243 13.01 -20.97 54.69
N SER A 244 13.62 -21.90 53.95
CA SER A 244 13.85 -21.73 52.51
C SER A 244 12.54 -21.75 51.71
N GLU A 245 11.57 -22.56 52.11
CA GLU A 245 10.23 -22.60 51.50
C GLU A 245 9.41 -21.35 51.84
N ILE A 246 9.44 -20.91 53.09
CA ILE A 246 8.80 -19.66 53.53
C ILE A 246 9.36 -18.46 52.75
N LEU A 247 10.67 -18.40 52.52
CA LEU A 247 11.29 -17.34 51.71
C LEU A 247 10.84 -17.38 50.24
N LYS A 248 10.69 -18.57 49.66
CA LYS A 248 10.16 -18.73 48.29
C LYS A 248 8.70 -18.31 48.21
N LEU A 249 7.87 -18.77 49.15
CA LEU A 249 6.46 -18.39 49.23
C LEU A 249 6.27 -16.89 49.45
N ASN A 250 7.08 -16.26 50.31
CA ASN A 250 7.06 -14.81 50.50
C ASN A 250 7.47 -14.05 49.23
N HIS A 251 8.43 -14.57 48.47
CA HIS A 251 8.81 -13.98 47.19
C HIS A 251 7.68 -14.10 46.15
N GLU A 252 7.01 -15.26 46.08
CA GLU A 252 5.85 -15.47 45.21
C GLU A 252 4.67 -14.56 45.59
N ILE A 253 4.37 -14.43 46.89
CA ILE A 253 3.36 -13.49 47.39
C ILE A 253 3.68 -12.06 46.98
N GLN A 254 4.95 -11.64 47.08
CA GLN A 254 5.36 -10.28 46.70
C GLN A 254 5.25 -10.04 45.18
N VAL A 255 5.53 -11.05 44.36
CA VAL A 255 5.31 -11.00 42.90
C VAL A 255 3.82 -10.91 42.58
N LEU A 256 2.99 -11.71 43.24
CA LEU A 256 1.54 -11.69 43.06
C LEU A 256 0.92 -10.35 43.49
N GLN A 257 1.34 -9.78 44.63
CA GLN A 257 0.90 -8.46 45.08
C GLN A 257 1.23 -7.34 44.07
N ASN A 258 2.43 -7.38 43.48
CA ASN A 258 2.81 -6.43 42.42
C ASN A 258 1.98 -6.60 41.15
N THR A 259 1.51 -7.82 40.87
CA THR A 259 0.69 -8.13 39.70
C THR A 259 -0.75 -7.66 39.90
N VAL A 260 -1.29 -7.82 41.12
CA VAL A 260 -2.59 -7.29 41.53
C VAL A 260 -2.62 -5.76 41.47
N GLN A 261 -1.60 -5.07 42.03
CA GLN A 261 -1.51 -3.60 41.95
C GLN A 261 -1.43 -3.06 40.52
N LYS A 262 -0.76 -3.78 39.61
CA LYS A 262 -0.73 -3.42 38.19
C LYS A 262 -2.11 -3.58 37.55
N SER A 263 -2.81 -4.66 37.89
CA SER A 263 -4.16 -4.94 37.38
C SER A 263 -5.19 -3.92 37.87
N GLU A 264 -5.14 -3.51 39.14
CA GLU A 264 -5.97 -2.42 39.68
C GLU A 264 -5.76 -1.09 38.95
N LYS A 265 -4.51 -0.73 38.63
CA LYS A 265 -4.22 0.50 37.88
C LYS A 265 -4.77 0.47 36.45
N ILE A 266 -4.83 -0.71 35.83
CA ILE A 266 -5.43 -0.89 34.51
C ILE A 266 -6.95 -0.78 34.60
N ASN A 267 -7.59 -1.45 35.57
CA ASN A 267 -9.03 -1.34 35.80
C ASN A 267 -9.48 0.11 36.05
N ASN A 268 -8.75 0.86 36.89
CA ASN A 268 -9.07 2.28 37.14
C ASN A 268 -8.96 3.17 35.89
N ARG A 269 -8.11 2.80 34.92
CA ARG A 269 -8.03 3.51 33.63
C ARG A 269 -9.20 3.13 32.71
N LEU A 270 -9.55 1.85 32.67
CA LEU A 270 -10.69 1.37 31.89
C LEU A 270 -12.01 1.95 32.40
N GLU A 271 -12.21 2.07 33.72
CA GLU A 271 -13.39 2.71 34.30
C GLU A 271 -13.51 4.19 33.92
N LYS A 272 -12.39 4.93 33.92
CA LYS A 272 -12.38 6.33 33.44
C LYS A 272 -12.76 6.42 31.96
N HIS A 273 -12.21 5.53 31.14
CA HIS A 273 -12.49 5.51 29.71
C HIS A 273 -13.95 5.17 29.41
N ILE A 274 -14.55 4.23 30.15
CA ILE A 274 -15.98 3.90 30.06
C ILE A 274 -16.85 5.10 30.41
N ASN A 275 -16.48 5.90 31.42
CA ASN A 275 -17.22 7.11 31.77
C ASN A 275 -17.10 8.22 30.70
N GLU A 276 -15.94 8.38 30.07
CA GLU A 276 -15.76 9.31 28.95
C GLU A 276 -16.62 8.90 27.74
N LEU A 277 -16.62 7.62 27.38
CA LEU A 277 -17.46 7.08 26.30
C LEU A 277 -18.96 7.26 26.58
N LYS A 278 -19.40 7.12 27.83
CA LYS A 278 -20.80 7.40 28.23
C LYS A 278 -21.19 8.86 27.97
N THR A 279 -20.33 9.81 28.34
CA THR A 279 -20.61 11.24 28.11
C THR A 279 -20.60 11.62 26.64
N GLN A 280 -19.73 11.01 25.83
CA GLN A 280 -19.74 11.20 24.37
C GLN A 280 -21.01 10.64 23.73
N ARG A 281 -21.48 9.48 24.18
CA ARG A 281 -22.73 8.87 23.70
C ARG A 281 -23.94 9.75 23.97
N GLU A 282 -24.03 10.38 25.15
CA GLU A 282 -25.11 11.32 25.47
C GLU A 282 -25.09 12.58 24.60
N LYS A 283 -23.90 13.06 24.23
CA LYS A 283 -23.75 14.21 23.33
C LYS A 283 -24.20 13.87 21.91
N LEU A 284 -23.75 12.74 21.38
CA LEU A 284 -24.17 12.23 20.08
C LEU A 284 -25.68 11.99 20.02
N HIS A 285 -26.29 11.51 21.11
CA HIS A 285 -27.74 11.31 21.18
C HIS A 285 -28.52 12.63 21.05
N LYS A 286 -28.07 13.70 21.73
CA LYS A 286 -28.66 15.04 21.59
C LYS A 286 -28.50 15.59 20.17
N ASP A 287 -27.34 15.41 19.56
CA ASP A 287 -27.10 15.87 18.19
C ASP A 287 -28.02 15.14 17.20
N LEU A 288 -28.23 13.84 17.36
CA LEU A 288 -29.13 13.02 16.54
C LEU A 288 -30.60 13.47 16.69
N GLU A 289 -31.02 13.84 17.89
CA GLU A 289 -32.35 14.39 18.14
C GLU A 289 -32.57 15.74 17.45
N THR A 290 -31.56 16.62 17.47
CA THR A 290 -31.64 17.91 16.75
C THR A 290 -31.63 17.75 15.23
N LEU A 291 -30.89 16.77 14.71
CA LEU A 291 -30.86 16.43 13.28
C LEU A 291 -32.19 15.84 12.82
N SER A 292 -32.81 14.98 13.64
CA SER A 292 -34.15 14.44 13.39
C SER A 292 -35.18 15.56 13.26
N GLN A 293 -35.18 16.52 14.20
CA GLN A 293 -36.09 17.68 14.14
C GLN A 293 -35.86 18.58 12.91
N LYS A 294 -34.61 18.72 12.43
CA LYS A 294 -34.31 19.43 11.19
C LYS A 294 -34.80 18.68 9.96
N HIS A 295 -34.68 17.36 9.95
CA HIS A 295 -35.17 16.52 8.86
C HIS A 295 -36.68 16.65 8.70
N THR A 296 -37.43 16.62 9.81
CA THR A 296 -38.89 16.79 9.78
C THR A 296 -39.29 18.16 9.18
N ARG A 297 -38.60 19.23 9.56
CA ARG A 297 -38.87 20.58 9.00
C ARG A 297 -38.58 20.68 7.50
N LEU A 298 -37.47 20.09 7.04
CA LEU A 298 -37.15 20.07 5.60
C LEU A 298 -38.15 19.23 4.80
N GLN A 299 -38.70 18.19 5.41
CA GLN A 299 -39.74 17.38 4.81
C GLN A 299 -41.05 18.16 4.67
N ASP A 300 -41.42 18.95 5.68
CA ASP A 300 -42.58 19.85 5.62
C ASP A 300 -42.38 20.95 4.55
N ASP A 301 -41.19 21.56 4.47
CA ASP A 301 -40.85 22.55 3.45
C ASP A 301 -40.92 21.97 2.02
N HIS A 302 -40.53 20.71 1.85
CA HIS A 302 -40.59 20.03 0.55
C HIS A 302 -42.03 19.84 0.08
N VAL A 303 -42.95 19.49 0.98
CA VAL A 303 -44.39 19.33 0.67
C VAL A 303 -44.99 20.67 0.25
N VAL A 304 -44.59 21.78 0.88
CA VAL A 304 -45.05 23.12 0.49
C VAL A 304 -44.54 23.50 -0.91
N LEU A 305 -43.26 23.23 -1.21
CA LEU A 305 -42.68 23.51 -2.53
C LEU A 305 -43.30 22.67 -3.66
N GLU A 306 -43.70 21.42 -3.37
CA GLU A 306 -44.44 20.60 -4.35
C GLU A 306 -45.81 21.19 -4.67
N ALA A 307 -46.52 21.73 -3.67
CA ALA A 307 -47.80 22.41 -3.89
C ALA A 307 -47.64 23.67 -4.76
N ASP A 308 -46.62 24.48 -4.50
CA ASP A 308 -46.31 25.67 -5.30
C ASP A 308 -45.94 25.30 -6.76
N HIS A 309 -45.19 24.22 -6.96
CA HIS A 309 -44.85 23.72 -8.30
C HIS A 309 -46.09 23.25 -9.06
N GLU A 310 -47.05 22.63 -8.38
CA GLU A 310 -48.32 22.22 -8.98
C GLU A 310 -49.21 23.42 -9.38
N GLU A 311 -49.11 24.53 -8.66
CA GLU A 311 -49.80 25.78 -8.99
C GLU A 311 -49.17 26.48 -10.20
N VAL A 312 -47.84 26.60 -10.23
CA VAL A 312 -47.10 27.19 -11.36
C VAL A 312 -47.30 26.40 -12.65
N THR A 313 -47.34 25.07 -12.59
CA THR A 313 -47.62 24.23 -13.76
C THR A 313 -49.05 24.40 -14.29
N LYS A 314 -50.04 24.64 -13.42
CA LYS A 314 -51.41 24.99 -13.84
C LYS A 314 -51.46 26.37 -14.50
N GLU A 315 -50.69 27.35 -14.03
CA GLU A 315 -50.56 28.66 -14.69
C GLU A 315 -49.88 28.57 -16.06
N LEU A 316 -48.82 27.77 -16.17
CA LEU A 316 -48.11 27.52 -17.44
C LEU A 316 -49.05 26.89 -18.49
N ALA A 317 -49.90 25.95 -18.07
CA ALA A 317 -50.91 25.35 -18.94
C ALA A 317 -51.93 26.39 -19.45
N LYS A 318 -52.40 27.30 -18.58
CA LYS A 318 -53.29 28.40 -18.99
C LYS A 318 -52.61 29.35 -19.99
N LYS A 319 -51.36 29.74 -19.74
CA LYS A 319 -50.60 30.62 -20.64
C LYS A 319 -50.33 29.98 -22.00
N THR A 320 -50.10 28.67 -22.02
CA THR A 320 -49.90 27.92 -23.28
C THR A 320 -51.16 27.93 -24.16
N VAL A 321 -52.35 27.86 -23.55
CA VAL A 321 -53.62 27.98 -24.28
C VAL A 321 -53.83 29.41 -24.81
N GLU A 322 -53.47 30.44 -24.03
CA GLU A 322 -53.49 31.86 -24.46
C GLU A 322 -52.56 32.14 -25.65
N VAL A 323 -51.39 31.51 -25.69
CA VAL A 323 -50.45 31.65 -26.82
C VAL A 323 -51.04 31.02 -28.09
N LYS A 324 -51.69 29.86 -27.98
CA LYS A 324 -52.35 29.22 -29.13
C LYS A 324 -53.47 30.06 -29.72
N THR A 325 -54.32 30.68 -28.89
CA THR A 325 -55.39 31.55 -29.38
C THR A 325 -54.85 32.81 -30.06
N LYS A 326 -53.72 33.35 -29.57
CA LYS A 326 -53.02 34.49 -30.20
C LYS A 326 -52.37 34.12 -31.54
N ASP A 327 -51.85 32.91 -31.68
CA ASP A 327 -51.33 32.41 -32.96
C ASP A 327 -52.45 32.23 -34.00
N ASP A 328 -53.62 31.73 -33.60
CA ASP A 328 -54.79 31.63 -34.47
C ASP A 328 -55.35 33.00 -34.90
N GLU A 329 -55.21 34.04 -34.06
CA GLU A 329 -55.48 35.43 -34.44
C GLU A 329 -54.44 35.97 -35.43
N ALA A 330 -53.15 35.64 -35.25
CA ALA A 330 -52.09 36.05 -36.16
C ALA A 330 -52.22 35.41 -37.56
N VAL A 331 -52.70 34.17 -37.64
CA VAL A 331 -53.00 33.49 -38.92
C VAL A 331 -54.17 34.18 -39.63
N ARG A 332 -55.23 34.58 -38.90
CA ARG A 332 -56.36 35.34 -39.46
C ARG A 332 -55.94 36.71 -39.99
N MET A 333 -55.11 37.44 -39.24
CA MET A 333 -54.58 38.74 -39.70
C MET A 333 -53.70 38.61 -40.95
N ARG A 334 -52.90 37.54 -41.09
CA ARG A 334 -52.14 37.27 -42.33
C ARG A 334 -53.04 37.00 -43.53
N ALA A 335 -54.19 36.35 -43.34
CA ALA A 335 -55.17 36.14 -44.40
C ALA A 335 -55.84 37.45 -44.86
N GLU A 336 -56.08 38.40 -43.95
CA GLU A 336 -56.59 39.73 -44.28
C GLU A 336 -55.55 40.60 -44.99
N ILE A 337 -54.28 40.55 -44.58
CA ILE A 337 -53.17 41.24 -45.26
C ILE A 337 -53.05 40.78 -46.72
N ASN A 338 -53.23 39.49 -47.00
CA ASN A 338 -53.25 38.97 -48.38
C ASN A 338 -54.43 39.49 -49.20
N LYS A 339 -55.62 39.69 -48.61
CA LYS A 339 -56.73 40.35 -49.31
C LYS A 339 -56.39 41.80 -49.66
N PHE A 340 -55.82 42.57 -48.74
CA PHE A 340 -55.41 43.95 -49.03
C PHE A 340 -54.29 44.05 -50.07
N SER A 341 -53.39 43.07 -50.14
CA SER A 341 -52.37 42.98 -51.21
C SER A 341 -53.00 42.84 -52.61
N THR A 342 -54.02 41.99 -52.77
CA THR A 342 -54.73 41.85 -54.06
C THR A 342 -55.51 43.10 -54.47
N ILE A 343 -56.03 43.85 -53.50
CA ILE A 343 -56.69 45.13 -53.74
C ILE A 343 -55.67 46.19 -54.21
N ARG A 344 -54.47 46.23 -53.60
CA ARG A 344 -53.38 47.14 -53.97
C ARG A 344 -52.93 46.95 -55.42
N GLU A 345 -52.78 45.71 -55.88
CA GLU A 345 -52.45 45.42 -57.28
C GLU A 345 -53.52 45.89 -58.28
N SER A 346 -54.79 45.92 -57.88
CA SER A 346 -55.88 46.46 -58.70
C SER A 346 -55.84 47.99 -58.82
N TYR A 347 -55.34 48.69 -57.79
CA TYR A 347 -55.17 50.15 -57.79
C TYR A 347 -53.92 50.58 -58.57
N ASP A 348 -52.83 49.81 -58.53
CA ASP A 348 -51.62 50.08 -59.34
C ASP A 348 -51.90 49.94 -60.85
N LYS A 349 -52.79 49.02 -61.25
CA LYS A 349 -53.30 48.91 -62.63
C LYS A 349 -54.19 50.09 -63.06
N LYS A 350 -54.86 50.77 -62.12
CA LYS A 350 -55.62 52.01 -62.39
C LYS A 350 -54.71 53.23 -62.44
N PHE A 351 -53.67 53.27 -61.61
CA PHE A 351 -52.68 54.35 -61.56
C PHE A 351 -51.90 54.46 -62.89
N THR A 352 -51.45 53.32 -63.42
CA THR A 352 -50.77 53.24 -64.72
C THR A 352 -51.63 53.69 -65.91
N LYS A 353 -52.96 53.59 -65.79
CA LYS A 353 -53.91 54.07 -66.80
C LYS A 353 -54.12 55.60 -66.75
N LEU A 354 -54.17 56.18 -65.54
CA LEU A 354 -54.23 57.63 -65.32
C LEU A 354 -52.92 58.34 -65.70
N GLU A 355 -51.78 57.66 -65.58
CA GLU A 355 -50.49 58.18 -66.02
C GLU A 355 -50.38 58.30 -67.55
N ALA A 356 -51.05 57.43 -68.31
CA ALA A 356 -51.15 57.52 -69.76
C ALA A 356 -52.04 58.70 -70.22
N GLU A 357 -53.10 59.04 -69.49
CA GLU A 357 -53.98 60.18 -69.77
C GLU A 357 -53.34 61.54 -69.41
N LYS A 358 -52.36 61.56 -68.52
CA LYS A 358 -51.56 62.75 -68.21
C LYS A 358 -50.66 63.17 -69.38
N SER A 359 -50.21 62.22 -70.21
CA SER A 359 -49.36 62.49 -71.37
C SER A 359 -50.07 63.26 -72.49
N THR A 360 -51.40 63.14 -72.61
CA THR A 360 -52.18 63.84 -73.63
C THR A 360 -52.49 65.29 -73.23
N VAL A 361 -52.68 65.57 -71.94
CA VAL A 361 -52.88 66.92 -71.40
C VAL A 361 -51.62 67.80 -71.51
N VAL A 362 -50.43 67.19 -71.51
CA VAL A 362 -49.15 67.90 -71.72
C VAL A 362 -49.01 68.39 -73.16
N MET A 363 -49.62 67.74 -74.14
CA MET A 363 -49.59 68.18 -75.55
C MET A 363 -50.49 69.40 -75.83
N ASP A 364 -51.54 69.62 -75.04
CA ASP A 364 -52.42 70.78 -75.20
C ASP A 364 -51.88 72.06 -74.52
N ARG A 365 -50.97 71.91 -73.54
CA ARG A 365 -50.22 73.03 -72.93
C ARG A 365 -49.30 73.73 -73.94
N ASP A 366 -48.72 72.98 -74.88
CA ASP A 366 -47.74 73.52 -75.81
C ASP A 366 -48.38 74.32 -76.97
N LYS A 367 -49.69 74.21 -77.19
CA LYS A 367 -50.45 75.07 -78.13
C LYS A 367 -50.75 76.47 -77.58
N ILE A 368 -50.82 76.64 -76.25
CA ILE A 368 -51.06 77.94 -75.60
C ILE A 368 -49.77 78.79 -75.52
N ARG A 369 -48.59 78.17 -75.67
CA ARG A 369 -47.30 78.87 -75.74
C ARG A 369 -47.09 79.71 -77.00
N GLN A 370 -47.80 79.43 -78.09
CA GLN A 370 -47.67 80.18 -79.35
C GLN A 370 -48.34 81.57 -79.32
N LEU A 371 -49.20 81.86 -78.32
CA LEU A 371 -49.80 83.19 -78.14
C LEU A 371 -48.92 84.16 -77.33
N TYR A 372 -47.85 83.67 -76.70
CA TYR A 372 -46.91 84.46 -75.91
C TYR A 372 -45.87 85.23 -76.76
N VAL A 373 -45.65 84.77 -78.00
CA VAL A 373 -44.64 85.30 -78.94
C VAL A 373 -44.88 86.76 -79.34
N ASN A 374 -46.11 87.28 -79.18
CA ASN A 374 -46.41 88.69 -79.46
C ASN A 374 -46.00 89.66 -78.34
N MET A 375 -45.65 89.16 -77.14
CA MET A 375 -45.05 89.96 -76.07
C MET A 375 -43.51 89.96 -76.12
N GLU A 376 -42.88 89.20 -77.02
CA GLU A 376 -41.42 89.09 -77.15
C GLU A 376 -40.75 90.29 -77.85
N LYS A 377 -41.50 91.28 -78.34
CA LYS A 377 -40.94 92.45 -79.05
C LYS A 377 -40.46 93.59 -78.14
N GLU A 378 -40.75 93.56 -76.84
CA GLU A 378 -40.15 94.49 -75.85
C GLU A 378 -38.88 93.94 -75.18
N ILE A 379 -38.52 92.67 -75.40
CA ILE A 379 -37.37 91.98 -74.78
C ILE A 379 -36.07 92.08 -75.60
N GLU A 380 -36.10 92.64 -76.81
CA GLU A 380 -34.94 92.71 -77.71
C GLU A 380 -33.78 93.59 -77.18
N GLN A 381 -34.05 94.51 -76.24
CA GLN A 381 -33.00 95.32 -75.59
C GLN A 381 -32.32 94.62 -74.39
N PHE A 382 -32.98 93.64 -73.74
CA PHE A 382 -32.36 92.83 -72.68
C PHE A 382 -31.55 91.62 -73.21
N LYS A 383 -31.71 91.26 -74.49
CA LYS A 383 -31.02 90.10 -75.12
C LYS A 383 -29.49 90.24 -75.23
N LYS A 384 -28.94 91.44 -75.39
CA LYS A 384 -27.47 91.62 -75.53
C LYS A 384 -26.68 91.37 -74.24
N GLN A 385 -27.29 91.57 -73.07
CA GLN A 385 -26.68 91.22 -71.77
C GLN A 385 -26.88 89.72 -71.45
N SER A 386 -28.01 89.15 -71.88
CA SER A 386 -28.35 87.73 -71.66
C SER A 386 -27.44 86.74 -72.41
N ASP A 387 -26.91 87.10 -73.57
CA ASP A 387 -26.07 86.18 -74.37
C ASP A 387 -24.64 85.98 -73.81
N LEU A 388 -24.14 86.94 -73.04
CA LEU A 388 -22.87 86.79 -72.32
C LEU A 388 -23.06 85.90 -71.09
N ASP A 389 -24.12 86.15 -70.31
CA ASP A 389 -24.48 85.38 -69.12
C ASP A 389 -24.90 83.94 -69.47
N LYS A 390 -25.51 83.68 -70.63
CA LYS A 390 -25.84 82.31 -71.11
C LYS A 390 -24.61 81.42 -71.29
N ARG A 391 -23.48 81.95 -71.76
CA ARG A 391 -22.27 81.13 -71.97
C ARG A 391 -21.60 80.77 -70.65
N THR A 392 -21.64 81.66 -69.66
CA THR A 392 -21.20 81.40 -68.28
C THR A 392 -22.15 80.43 -67.56
N ILE A 393 -23.46 80.58 -67.76
CA ILE A 393 -24.49 79.70 -67.20
C ILE A 393 -24.43 78.29 -67.80
N ASP A 394 -24.14 78.12 -69.11
CA ASP A 394 -23.98 76.80 -69.73
C ASP A 394 -22.70 76.08 -69.26
N GLY A 395 -21.63 76.82 -68.96
CA GLY A 395 -20.43 76.30 -68.30
C GLY A 395 -20.71 75.85 -66.87
N MET A 396 -21.36 76.71 -66.06
CA MET A 396 -21.74 76.39 -64.68
C MET A 396 -22.79 75.28 -64.59
N ASN A 397 -23.70 75.15 -65.56
CA ASN A 397 -24.67 74.06 -65.61
C ASN A 397 -24.01 72.72 -65.94
N ARG A 398 -23.00 72.68 -66.81
CA ARG A 398 -22.20 71.46 -67.05
C ARG A 398 -21.41 71.05 -65.81
N GLU A 399 -20.81 72.02 -65.10
CA GLU A 399 -20.16 71.75 -63.82
C GLU A 399 -21.15 71.29 -62.74
N LYS A 400 -22.32 71.94 -62.66
CA LYS A 400 -23.42 71.55 -61.76
C LYS A 400 -23.95 70.14 -62.07
N ASP A 401 -24.04 69.74 -63.33
CA ASP A 401 -24.49 68.40 -63.71
C ASP A 401 -23.43 67.33 -63.42
N ILE A 402 -22.15 67.65 -63.57
CA ILE A 402 -21.04 66.77 -63.16
C ILE A 402 -20.99 66.66 -61.64
N LEU A 403 -21.12 67.78 -60.92
CA LEU A 403 -21.21 67.83 -59.46
C LEU A 403 -22.44 67.08 -58.95
N ASN A 404 -23.61 67.23 -59.57
CA ASN A 404 -24.82 66.49 -59.21
C ASN A 404 -24.67 65.00 -59.48
N LYS A 405 -24.05 64.59 -60.59
CA LYS A 405 -23.73 63.16 -60.84
C LYS A 405 -22.73 62.62 -59.81
N ASN A 406 -21.74 63.41 -59.40
CA ASN A 406 -20.80 63.03 -58.35
C ASN A 406 -21.45 62.97 -56.97
N ILE A 407 -22.34 63.91 -56.64
CA ILE A 407 -23.13 63.90 -55.40
C ILE A 407 -24.08 62.70 -55.38
N LEU A 408 -24.74 62.36 -56.49
CA LEU A 408 -25.57 61.16 -56.60
C LEU A 408 -24.75 59.87 -56.42
N LYS A 409 -23.56 59.77 -57.02
CA LYS A 409 -22.65 58.64 -56.81
C LYS A 409 -22.16 58.56 -55.36
N GLN A 410 -21.82 59.69 -54.74
CA GLN A 410 -21.43 59.75 -53.32
C GLN A 410 -22.60 59.41 -52.40
N GLN A 411 -23.84 59.82 -52.72
CA GLN A 411 -25.04 59.46 -51.95
C GLN A 411 -25.36 57.96 -52.03
N VAL A 412 -25.10 57.31 -53.16
CA VAL A 412 -25.20 55.84 -53.28
C VAL A 412 -24.15 55.15 -52.41
N LEU A 413 -22.89 55.59 -52.48
CA LEU A 413 -21.81 55.07 -51.63
C LEU A 413 -22.09 55.28 -50.13
N VAL A 414 -22.60 56.45 -49.74
CA VAL A 414 -23.00 56.73 -48.35
C VAL A 414 -24.15 55.81 -47.91
N LYS A 415 -25.13 55.54 -48.78
CA LYS A 415 -26.21 54.58 -48.48
C LYS A 415 -25.67 53.16 -48.29
N ASP A 416 -24.70 52.74 -49.09
CA ASP A 416 -24.10 51.41 -48.97
C ASP A 416 -23.20 51.31 -47.72
N HIS A 417 -22.47 52.37 -47.37
CA HIS A 417 -21.75 52.46 -46.10
C HIS A 417 -22.68 52.45 -44.88
N VAL A 418 -23.83 53.12 -44.93
CA VAL A 418 -24.84 53.08 -43.86
C VAL A 418 -25.45 51.69 -43.70
N LYS A 419 -25.68 50.96 -44.80
CA LYS A 419 -26.10 49.54 -44.73
C LYS A 419 -25.02 48.66 -44.10
N LEU A 420 -23.76 48.88 -44.47
CA LEU A 420 -22.64 48.13 -43.91
C LEU A 420 -22.47 48.38 -42.40
N ILE A 421 -22.60 49.64 -41.96
CA ILE A 421 -22.57 50.01 -40.54
C ILE A 421 -23.71 49.35 -39.78
N LYS A 422 -24.93 49.30 -40.33
CA LYS A 422 -26.07 48.60 -39.71
C LYS A 422 -25.83 47.09 -39.57
N ILE A 423 -25.22 46.46 -40.56
CA ILE A 423 -24.86 45.03 -40.48
C ILE A 423 -23.78 44.82 -39.41
N GLN A 424 -22.79 45.71 -39.33
CA GLN A 424 -21.76 45.66 -38.28
C GLN A 424 -22.32 45.91 -36.88
N GLU A 425 -23.27 46.82 -36.70
CA GLU A 425 -23.98 47.05 -35.42
C GLU A 425 -24.80 45.83 -35.00
N GLN A 426 -25.48 45.16 -35.94
CA GLN A 426 -26.20 43.93 -35.66
C GLN A 426 -25.24 42.79 -35.28
N SER A 427 -24.09 42.69 -35.95
CA SER A 427 -23.04 41.72 -35.58
C SER A 427 -22.44 42.02 -34.21
N LYS A 428 -22.22 43.29 -33.89
CA LYS A 428 -21.72 43.72 -32.57
C LYS A 428 -22.70 43.35 -31.46
N LYS A 429 -24.00 43.60 -31.66
CA LYS A 429 -25.03 43.21 -30.68
C LYS A 429 -25.11 41.70 -30.45
N LYS A 430 -24.93 40.89 -31.51
CA LYS A 430 -24.88 39.42 -31.35
C LYS A 430 -23.68 38.99 -30.51
N LEU A 431 -22.50 39.57 -30.77
CA LEU A 431 -21.28 39.29 -30.01
C LEU A 431 -21.38 39.79 -28.56
N GLU A 432 -22.01 40.95 -28.33
CA GLU A 432 -22.27 41.46 -26.97
C GLU A 432 -23.17 40.49 -26.19
N ASN A 433 -24.24 39.98 -26.81
CA ASN A 433 -25.09 38.97 -26.18
C ASN A 433 -24.36 37.64 -25.93
N GLU A 434 -23.53 37.16 -26.87
CA GLU A 434 -22.73 35.94 -26.67
C GLU A 434 -21.71 36.10 -25.54
N ILE A 435 -21.11 37.29 -25.39
CA ILE A 435 -20.21 37.58 -24.26
C ILE A 435 -20.98 37.56 -22.94
N ASP A 436 -22.19 38.14 -22.89
CA ASP A 436 -23.03 38.13 -21.68
C ASP A 436 -23.46 36.70 -21.31
N ASP A 437 -23.82 35.86 -22.29
CA ASP A 437 -24.14 34.45 -22.09
C ASP A 437 -22.91 33.67 -21.54
N LEU A 438 -21.73 33.89 -22.12
CA LEU A 438 -20.47 33.28 -21.65
C LEU A 438 -20.07 33.73 -20.24
N ILE A 439 -20.32 35.00 -19.88
CA ILE A 439 -20.11 35.51 -18.53
C ILE A 439 -21.07 34.82 -17.55
N GLY A 440 -22.34 34.64 -17.95
CA GLY A 440 -23.33 33.90 -17.17
C GLY A 440 -22.91 32.45 -16.92
N ASP A 441 -22.40 31.77 -17.93
CA ASP A 441 -21.94 30.38 -17.81
C ASP A 441 -20.64 30.27 -17.00
N SER A 442 -19.71 31.23 -17.13
CA SER A 442 -18.54 31.30 -16.26
C SER A 442 -18.93 31.47 -14.78
N GLN A 443 -19.96 32.27 -14.48
CA GLN A 443 -20.47 32.43 -13.12
C GLN A 443 -21.13 31.15 -12.58
N LYS A 444 -21.89 30.42 -13.41
CA LYS A 444 -22.46 29.11 -13.03
C LYS A 444 -21.35 28.09 -12.75
N GLN A 445 -20.34 28.02 -13.62
CA GLN A 445 -19.18 27.15 -13.43
C GLN A 445 -18.41 27.49 -12.15
N ARG A 446 -18.20 28.77 -11.83
CA ARG A 446 -17.57 29.18 -10.56
C ARG A 446 -18.38 28.76 -9.33
N LYS A 447 -19.71 28.84 -9.38
CA LYS A 447 -20.57 28.34 -8.30
C LYS A 447 -20.46 26.83 -8.14
N GLN A 448 -20.38 26.10 -9.25
CA GLN A 448 -20.23 24.65 -9.25
C GLN A 448 -18.86 24.20 -8.75
N ILE A 449 -17.79 24.91 -9.13
CA ILE A 449 -16.44 24.70 -8.58
C ILE A 449 -16.44 24.93 -7.06
N SER A 450 -17.04 26.03 -6.57
CA SER A 450 -17.11 26.30 -5.13
C SER A 450 -17.92 25.25 -4.36
N TYR A 451 -18.97 24.68 -4.97
CA TYR A 451 -19.70 23.55 -4.40
C TYR A 451 -18.84 22.29 -4.34
N LEU A 452 -18.14 21.95 -5.42
CA LEU A 452 -17.24 20.80 -5.49
C LEU A 452 -16.03 20.95 -4.54
N GLU A 453 -15.53 22.16 -4.32
CA GLU A 453 -14.47 22.43 -3.33
C GLU A 453 -14.97 22.16 -1.91
N LYS A 454 -16.19 22.58 -1.57
CA LYS A 454 -16.79 22.28 -0.26
C LYS A 454 -17.05 20.79 -0.07
N GLU A 455 -17.49 20.10 -1.11
CA GLU A 455 -17.71 18.65 -1.05
C GLU A 455 -16.38 17.90 -0.93
N ARG A 456 -15.33 18.33 -1.64
CA ARG A 456 -13.96 17.81 -1.47
C ARG A 456 -13.49 17.98 -0.04
N ASP A 457 -13.64 19.16 0.55
CA ASP A 457 -13.17 19.43 1.91
C ASP A 457 -13.92 18.57 2.94
N ARG A 458 -15.23 18.35 2.74
CA ARG A 458 -16.01 17.41 3.55
C ARG A 458 -15.53 15.97 3.41
N LEU A 459 -15.25 15.52 2.19
CA LEU A 459 -14.73 14.17 1.94
C LEU A 459 -13.34 13.97 2.54
N ILE A 460 -12.50 15.02 2.61
CA ILE A 460 -11.20 14.99 3.30
C ILE A 460 -11.40 14.83 4.81
N GLU A 461 -12.36 15.52 5.43
CA GLU A 461 -12.68 15.32 6.85
C GLU A 461 -13.21 13.90 7.11
N GLU A 462 -14.07 13.37 6.24
CA GLU A 462 -14.56 11.99 6.34
C GLU A 462 -13.42 10.96 6.13
N GLU A 463 -12.47 11.23 5.23
CA GLU A 463 -11.26 10.41 5.03
C GLU A 463 -10.36 10.41 6.27
N LEU A 464 -10.16 11.56 6.91
CA LEU A 464 -9.37 11.67 8.14
C LEU A 464 -10.03 10.90 9.30
N ASP A 465 -11.34 11.01 9.47
CA ASP A 465 -12.08 10.26 10.49
C ASP A 465 -12.08 8.75 10.24
N LEU A 466 -12.20 8.33 8.98
CA LEU A 466 -12.10 6.92 8.60
C LEU A 466 -10.69 6.39 8.80
N THR A 467 -9.66 7.19 8.49
CA THR A 467 -8.25 6.82 8.71
C THR A 467 -7.97 6.63 10.20
N ALA A 468 -8.47 7.53 11.06
CA ALA A 468 -8.34 7.39 12.51
C ALA A 468 -9.02 6.10 13.04
N LYS A 469 -10.22 5.77 12.52
CA LYS A 469 -10.90 4.50 12.85
C LYS A 469 -10.15 3.26 12.33
N ILE A 470 -9.50 3.37 11.18
CA ILE A 470 -8.66 2.29 10.64
C ILE A 470 -7.44 2.06 11.53
N GLU A 471 -6.79 3.13 12.03
CA GLU A 471 -5.68 3.01 12.98
C GLU A 471 -6.12 2.37 14.30
N GLU A 472 -7.25 2.80 14.87
CA GLU A 472 -7.82 2.23 16.10
C GLU A 472 -8.14 0.73 15.92
N THR A 473 -8.82 0.37 14.83
CA THR A 473 -9.14 -1.03 14.53
C THR A 473 -7.90 -1.88 14.20
N MET A 474 -6.85 -1.29 13.60
CA MET A 474 -5.57 -1.98 13.39
C MET A 474 -4.87 -2.28 14.71
N ASP A 475 -4.93 -1.39 15.68
CA ASP A 475 -4.35 -1.61 17.01
C ASP A 475 -5.14 -2.66 17.80
N ASP A 476 -6.47 -2.67 17.69
CA ASP A 476 -7.31 -3.74 18.22
C ASP A 476 -6.99 -5.10 17.59
N ILE A 477 -6.77 -5.15 16.27
CA ILE A 477 -6.37 -6.37 15.57
C ILE A 477 -5.00 -6.85 16.06
N LYS A 478 -4.06 -5.94 16.36
CA LYS A 478 -2.74 -6.33 16.94
C LYS A 478 -2.91 -6.94 18.33
N LEU A 479 -3.73 -6.33 19.19
CA LEU A 479 -4.04 -6.86 20.52
C LEU A 479 -4.72 -8.23 20.43
N LYS A 480 -5.70 -8.39 19.54
CA LYS A 480 -6.36 -9.69 19.30
C LYS A 480 -5.44 -10.73 18.68
N LYS A 481 -4.48 -10.35 17.85
CA LYS A 481 -3.44 -11.27 17.35
C LYS A 481 -2.50 -11.74 18.47
N ALA A 482 -2.16 -10.87 19.42
CA ALA A 482 -1.38 -11.25 20.60
C ALA A 482 -2.16 -12.21 21.50
N GLU A 483 -3.44 -11.93 21.78
CA GLU A 483 -4.32 -12.84 22.52
C GLU A 483 -4.45 -14.21 21.82
N ILE A 484 -4.62 -14.24 20.50
CA ILE A 484 -4.70 -15.48 19.72
C ILE A 484 -3.38 -16.26 19.80
N TYR A 485 -2.24 -15.57 19.81
CA TYR A 485 -0.93 -16.21 19.95
C TYR A 485 -0.78 -16.87 21.32
N ASP A 486 -1.15 -16.18 22.40
CA ASP A 486 -1.09 -16.72 23.75
C ASP A 486 -2.08 -17.88 23.94
N LEU A 487 -3.29 -17.77 23.38
CA LEU A 487 -4.27 -18.86 23.38
C LEU A 487 -3.77 -20.07 22.58
N LYS A 488 -3.08 -19.89 21.45
CA LYS A 488 -2.47 -20.99 20.68
C LYS A 488 -1.34 -21.66 21.45
N LYS A 489 -0.53 -20.89 22.18
CA LYS A 489 0.53 -21.43 23.05
C LYS A 489 -0.10 -22.27 24.17
N ASN A 490 -1.13 -21.75 24.84
CA ASN A 490 -1.86 -22.49 25.87
C ASN A 490 -2.55 -23.73 25.31
N LEU A 491 -3.07 -23.69 24.07
CA LEU A 491 -3.65 -24.84 23.40
C LEU A 491 -2.60 -25.93 23.15
N ALA A 492 -1.39 -25.56 22.69
CA ALA A 492 -0.29 -26.50 22.49
C ALA A 492 0.22 -27.12 23.81
N GLU A 493 0.26 -26.33 24.89
CA GLU A 493 0.60 -26.82 26.23
C GLU A 493 -0.48 -27.77 26.78
N ASN A 494 -1.75 -27.48 26.53
CA ASN A 494 -2.85 -28.37 26.91
C ASN A 494 -2.91 -29.64 26.04
N GLU A 495 -2.59 -29.56 24.75
CA GLU A 495 -2.48 -30.74 23.87
C GLU A 495 -1.35 -31.67 24.29
N THR A 496 -0.21 -31.13 24.72
CA THR A 496 0.90 -31.94 25.24
C THR A 496 0.55 -32.59 26.59
N ARG A 497 -0.13 -31.87 27.48
CA ARG A 497 -0.69 -32.46 28.71
C ARG A 497 -1.73 -33.55 28.43
N LEU A 498 -2.61 -33.34 27.46
CA LEU A 498 -3.61 -34.34 27.07
C LEU A 498 -2.94 -35.60 26.50
N ARG A 499 -1.91 -35.47 25.66
CA ARG A 499 -1.12 -36.61 25.18
C ARG A 499 -0.41 -37.35 26.32
N MET A 500 0.11 -36.63 27.29
CA MET A 500 0.76 -37.22 28.46
C MET A 500 -0.27 -38.01 29.32
N GLN A 501 -1.48 -37.46 29.51
CA GLN A 501 -2.57 -38.16 30.18
C GLN A 501 -3.11 -39.37 29.40
N GLN A 502 -3.16 -39.28 28.07
CA GLN A 502 -3.52 -40.41 27.20
C GLN A 502 -2.50 -41.55 27.33
N ASN A 503 -1.20 -41.24 27.33
CA ASN A 503 -0.14 -42.23 27.53
C ASN A 503 -0.21 -42.87 28.92
N LEU A 504 -0.51 -42.09 29.96
CA LEU A 504 -0.74 -42.61 31.32
C LEU A 504 -1.97 -43.52 31.37
N PHE A 505 -3.06 -43.15 30.69
CA PHE A 505 -4.28 -43.97 30.61
C PHE A 505 -4.04 -45.28 29.85
N GLU A 506 -3.25 -45.25 28.77
CA GLU A 506 -2.83 -46.46 28.06
C GLU A 506 -1.94 -47.35 28.92
N GLY A 507 -1.04 -46.75 29.73
CA GLY A 507 -0.25 -47.46 30.74
C GLY A 507 -1.11 -48.16 31.78
N VAL A 508 -2.07 -47.45 32.38
CA VAL A 508 -3.02 -48.01 33.35
C VAL A 508 -3.92 -49.08 32.71
N ARG A 509 -4.30 -48.92 31.45
CA ARG A 509 -5.06 -49.93 30.69
C ARG A 509 -4.22 -51.19 30.44
N ALA A 510 -2.93 -51.05 30.17
CA ALA A 510 -1.99 -52.16 30.03
C ALA A 510 -1.76 -52.88 31.38
N GLU A 511 -1.62 -52.14 32.47
CA GLU A 511 -1.51 -52.68 33.83
C GLU A 511 -2.78 -53.42 34.26
N ARG A 512 -3.97 -52.84 34.03
CA ARG A 512 -5.26 -53.49 34.30
C ARG A 512 -5.40 -54.80 33.52
N ASN A 513 -4.99 -54.82 32.24
CA ASN A 513 -5.02 -56.03 31.42
C ASN A 513 -3.99 -57.08 31.91
N GLY A 514 -2.84 -56.64 32.45
CA GLY A 514 -1.86 -57.51 33.10
C GLY A 514 -2.36 -58.10 34.42
N LEU A 515 -2.99 -57.29 35.25
CA LEU A 515 -3.60 -57.70 36.52
C LEU A 515 -4.79 -58.65 36.32
N GLN A 516 -5.58 -58.47 35.27
CA GLN A 516 -6.68 -59.38 34.92
C GLN A 516 -6.18 -60.76 34.49
N LYS A 517 -5.01 -60.83 33.85
CA LYS A 517 -4.34 -62.09 33.49
C LYS A 517 -3.77 -62.79 34.74
N ALA A 518 -3.15 -62.03 35.65
CA ALA A 518 -2.67 -62.55 36.94
C ALA A 518 -3.81 -63.03 37.86
N LEU A 519 -4.98 -62.40 37.82
CA LEU A 519 -6.18 -62.81 38.57
C LEU A 519 -6.74 -64.16 38.07
N GLN A 520 -6.64 -64.43 36.76
CA GLN A 520 -7.10 -65.66 36.14
C GLN A 520 -6.16 -66.84 36.42
N GLU A 521 -4.87 -66.55 36.58
CA GLU A 521 -3.83 -67.51 36.99
C GLU A 521 -3.93 -67.83 38.51
N SER A 522 -4.20 -66.82 39.35
CA SER A 522 -4.39 -66.99 40.81
C SER A 522 -5.67 -67.77 41.17
N ALA A 523 -6.74 -67.66 40.38
CA ALA A 523 -7.97 -68.43 40.58
C ALA A 523 -7.80 -69.96 40.34
N ALA A 524 -6.82 -70.36 39.54
CA ALA A 524 -6.48 -71.76 39.31
C ALA A 524 -5.68 -72.38 40.49
N GLU A 525 -4.85 -71.59 41.16
CA GLU A 525 -4.08 -72.01 42.35
C GLU A 525 -4.94 -72.14 43.62
N CYS A 526 -6.04 -71.38 43.74
CA CYS A 526 -6.98 -71.49 44.87
C CYS A 526 -7.72 -72.85 44.96
N GLY A 527 -7.74 -73.65 43.89
CA GLY A 527 -8.33 -74.99 43.89
C GLY A 527 -7.49 -76.04 44.62
N GLU A 528 -6.16 -75.89 44.63
CA GLU A 528 -5.24 -76.87 45.22
C GLU A 528 -5.02 -76.64 46.73
N LEU A 529 -5.16 -75.40 47.20
CA LEU A 529 -4.91 -74.99 48.58
C LEU A 529 -6.03 -75.36 49.57
N LYS A 530 -7.24 -75.70 49.08
CA LYS A 530 -8.39 -76.07 49.92
C LYS A 530 -8.22 -77.42 50.66
N ASN A 531 -7.28 -78.28 50.21
CA ASN A 531 -7.04 -79.61 50.78
C ASN A 531 -5.94 -79.65 51.86
N LYS A 532 -5.06 -78.65 51.94
CA LYS A 532 -3.91 -78.64 52.88
C LYS A 532 -4.18 -77.89 54.19
N LEU A 533 -5.27 -77.12 54.26
CA LEU A 533 -5.72 -76.36 55.43
C LEU A 533 -6.25 -77.21 56.60
N LYS A 534 -6.36 -78.54 56.43
CA LYS A 534 -7.08 -79.35 57.41
C LYS A 534 -6.29 -79.76 58.64
N VAL A 535 -4.98 -79.58 58.67
CA VAL A 535 -4.20 -80.00 59.84
C VAL A 535 -3.20 -78.91 60.15
N SER A 536 -3.71 -77.83 60.75
CA SER A 536 -3.46 -77.43 62.15
C SER A 536 -2.03 -77.53 62.70
N SER A 537 -1.04 -77.82 61.87
CA SER A 537 0.21 -78.31 62.38
C SER A 537 1.17 -77.19 62.67
N HIS A 538 1.27 -76.15 61.85
CA HIS A 538 2.46 -75.31 61.96
C HIS A 538 2.20 -73.82 62.06
N GLN A 539 1.27 -73.49 62.94
CA GLN A 539 1.17 -72.20 63.63
C GLN A 539 2.48 -71.76 64.32
N SER A 540 3.50 -72.63 64.42
CA SER A 540 4.85 -72.28 64.88
C SER A 540 5.79 -71.71 63.81
N GLU A 541 5.46 -71.81 62.50
CA GLU A 541 6.24 -71.20 61.41
C GLU A 541 5.90 -69.70 61.18
N GLN A 542 4.68 -69.32 61.57
CA GLN A 542 4.10 -67.99 61.36
C GLN A 542 4.83 -66.84 62.10
N LEU A 543 5.56 -67.13 63.18
CA LEU A 543 6.32 -66.13 63.95
C LEU A 543 7.77 -65.91 63.45
N LYS A 544 8.29 -66.79 62.59
CA LYS A 544 9.63 -66.65 61.98
C LYS A 544 9.59 -65.89 60.64
N GLU A 545 8.46 -65.90 59.92
CA GLU A 545 8.27 -65.18 58.65
C GLU A 545 8.07 -63.66 58.83
N ASP A 546 7.45 -63.21 59.92
CA ASP A 546 7.22 -61.78 60.19
C ASP A 546 8.51 -60.97 60.38
N ILE A 547 9.58 -61.60 60.89
CA ILE A 547 10.91 -60.97 61.07
C ILE A 547 11.65 -60.87 59.72
N ALA A 548 11.56 -61.90 58.87
CA ALA A 548 12.18 -61.90 57.54
C ALA A 548 11.49 -60.96 56.53
N MET A 549 10.18 -60.74 56.66
CA MET A 549 9.43 -59.78 55.85
C MET A 549 9.85 -58.32 56.12
N LYS A 550 10.13 -57.94 57.37
CA LYS A 550 10.59 -56.57 57.69
C LYS A 550 12.00 -56.27 57.18
N GLU A 551 12.91 -57.26 57.15
CA GLU A 551 14.25 -57.11 56.57
C GLU A 551 14.22 -56.96 55.03
N GLN A 552 13.35 -57.68 54.32
CA GLN A 552 13.17 -57.48 52.88
C GLN A 552 12.51 -56.14 52.52
N GLN A 553 11.64 -55.62 53.38
CA GLN A 553 11.00 -54.31 53.19
C GLN A 553 12.02 -53.18 53.37
N LEU A 554 12.94 -53.31 54.34
CA LEU A 554 14.08 -52.40 54.54
C LEU A 554 15.02 -52.37 53.32
N ILE A 555 15.29 -53.53 52.70
CA ILE A 555 16.12 -53.62 51.48
C ILE A 555 15.40 -53.03 50.24
N ARG A 556 14.06 -53.14 50.15
CA ARG A 556 13.28 -52.47 49.09
C ARG A 556 13.26 -50.96 49.27
N GLU A 557 13.11 -50.48 50.50
CA GLU A 557 13.20 -49.05 50.80
C GLU A 557 14.61 -48.50 50.57
N GLU A 558 15.68 -49.22 50.95
CA GLU A 558 17.06 -48.83 50.61
C GLU A 558 17.32 -48.79 49.10
N ASN A 559 16.75 -49.71 48.33
CA ASN A 559 16.89 -49.71 46.87
C ASN A 559 16.05 -48.62 46.19
N ILE A 560 14.88 -48.28 46.74
CA ILE A 560 14.10 -47.10 46.33
C ILE A 560 14.87 -45.83 46.71
N LEU A 561 15.44 -45.74 47.92
CA LEU A 561 16.24 -44.60 48.35
C LEU A 561 17.49 -44.42 47.48
N ARG A 562 18.14 -45.53 47.05
CA ARG A 562 19.26 -45.53 46.09
C ARG A 562 18.84 -45.11 44.68
N LYS A 563 17.65 -45.50 44.22
CA LYS A 563 17.10 -45.02 42.94
C LYS A 563 16.72 -43.54 43.00
N MET A 564 16.05 -43.11 44.07
CA MET A 564 15.67 -41.72 44.31
C MET A 564 16.89 -40.81 44.50
N THR A 565 17.97 -41.29 45.13
CA THR A 565 19.24 -40.54 45.20
C THR A 565 19.95 -40.47 43.86
N LYS A 566 19.88 -41.52 43.03
CA LYS A 566 20.42 -41.49 41.66
C LYS A 566 19.60 -40.59 40.72
N GLU A 567 18.27 -40.58 40.86
CA GLU A 567 17.39 -39.65 40.16
C GLU A 567 17.57 -38.22 40.66
N LYS A 568 17.76 -38.00 41.96
CA LYS A 568 18.10 -36.68 42.52
C LYS A 568 19.44 -36.16 41.98
N GLU A 569 20.43 -37.03 41.81
CA GLU A 569 21.73 -36.66 41.24
C GLU A 569 21.63 -36.41 39.72
N ASN A 570 20.86 -37.22 38.99
CA ASN A 570 20.59 -36.98 37.57
C ASN A 570 19.80 -35.69 37.35
N LEU A 571 18.78 -35.42 38.17
CA LEU A 571 18.01 -34.18 38.14
C LEU A 571 18.86 -32.97 38.55
N ARG A 572 19.85 -33.14 39.44
CA ARG A 572 20.85 -32.09 39.72
C ARG A 572 21.72 -31.79 38.49
N VAL A 573 22.20 -32.82 37.80
CA VAL A 573 22.99 -32.65 36.57
C VAL A 573 22.15 -32.02 35.45
N GLU A 574 20.88 -32.41 35.31
CA GLU A 574 19.96 -31.77 34.37
C GLU A 574 19.64 -30.32 34.76
N LEU A 575 19.48 -30.04 36.05
CA LEU A 575 19.29 -28.68 36.57
C LEU A 575 20.52 -27.80 36.33
N ASP A 576 21.72 -28.32 36.58
CA ASP A 576 22.98 -27.60 36.33
C ASP A 576 23.18 -27.35 34.83
N ASN A 577 22.90 -28.33 33.97
CA ASN A 577 22.92 -28.15 32.51
C ASN A 577 21.88 -27.14 32.04
N ALA A 578 20.67 -27.15 32.60
CA ALA A 578 19.64 -26.18 32.30
C ALA A 578 20.03 -24.77 32.80
N MET A 579 20.65 -24.66 33.97
CA MET A 579 21.18 -23.39 34.48
C MET A 579 22.31 -22.84 33.60
N GLU A 580 23.17 -23.70 33.07
CA GLU A 580 24.24 -23.31 32.16
C GLU A 580 23.69 -22.89 30.78
N GLN A 581 22.67 -23.58 30.27
CA GLN A 581 21.93 -23.14 29.08
C GLN A 581 21.22 -21.80 29.30
N ILE A 582 20.58 -21.58 30.46
CA ILE A 582 19.96 -20.30 30.80
C ILE A 582 21.01 -19.19 30.87
N LYS A 583 22.21 -19.46 31.39
CA LYS A 583 23.32 -18.49 31.43
C LYS A 583 23.80 -18.13 30.02
N LEU A 584 23.91 -19.11 29.13
CA LEU A 584 24.33 -18.93 27.74
C LEU A 584 23.27 -18.16 26.93
N LEU A 585 22.00 -18.49 27.13
CA LEU A 585 20.87 -17.77 26.53
C LEU A 585 20.76 -16.33 27.07
N ARG A 586 21.02 -16.10 28.37
CA ARG A 586 21.08 -14.73 28.92
C ARG A 586 22.21 -13.90 28.31
N ALA A 587 23.36 -14.51 28.02
CA ALA A 587 24.45 -13.84 27.33
C ALA A 587 24.08 -13.50 25.86
N GLN A 588 23.43 -14.43 25.15
CA GLN A 588 22.93 -14.19 23.80
C GLN A 588 21.84 -13.10 23.76
N ILE A 589 20.93 -13.08 24.74
CA ILE A 589 19.92 -12.03 24.88
C ILE A 589 20.57 -10.67 25.14
N ALA A 590 21.62 -10.62 25.98
CA ALA A 590 22.36 -9.38 26.22
C ALA A 590 23.08 -8.86 24.96
N GLU A 591 23.62 -9.76 24.14
CA GLU A 591 24.24 -9.42 22.86
C GLU A 591 23.19 -8.93 21.84
N MET A 592 22.04 -9.60 21.75
CA MET A 592 20.93 -9.16 20.90
C MET A 592 20.33 -7.82 21.34
N LEU A 593 20.22 -7.55 22.64
CA LEU A 593 19.78 -6.24 23.16
C LEU A 593 20.79 -5.11 22.86
N ALA A 594 22.09 -5.44 22.81
CA ALA A 594 23.11 -4.48 22.41
C ALA A 594 23.03 -4.18 20.90
N GLU A 595 22.77 -5.20 20.07
CA GLU A 595 22.58 -5.02 18.63
C GLU A 595 21.27 -4.28 18.31
N GLU A 596 20.19 -4.57 19.04
CA GLU A 596 18.93 -3.82 18.95
C GLU A 596 19.16 -2.33 19.21
N LYS A 597 19.88 -1.97 20.27
CA LYS A 597 20.23 -0.55 20.55
C LYS A 597 21.07 0.08 19.45
N ARG A 598 21.96 -0.68 18.84
CA ARG A 598 22.81 -0.22 17.74
C ARG A 598 21.99 0.03 16.47
N LEU A 599 21.09 -0.89 16.12
CA LEU A 599 20.16 -0.76 15.01
C LEU A 599 19.17 0.39 15.26
N HIS A 600 18.67 0.56 16.48
CA HIS A 600 17.80 1.68 16.85
C HIS A 600 18.49 3.04 16.62
N LYS A 601 19.79 3.14 16.93
CA LYS A 601 20.57 4.35 16.66
C LYS A 601 20.72 4.61 15.16
N VAL A 602 20.95 3.58 14.35
CA VAL A 602 21.03 3.69 12.88
C VAL A 602 19.68 4.11 12.29
N ILE A 603 18.57 3.59 12.80
CA ILE A 603 17.22 3.99 12.38
C ILE A 603 16.97 5.46 12.75
N MET A 604 17.32 5.89 13.97
CA MET A 604 17.17 7.29 14.38
C MET A 604 18.01 8.26 13.51
N ASP A 605 19.24 7.88 13.16
CA ASP A 605 20.09 8.68 12.28
C ASP A 605 19.56 8.67 10.83
N GLY A 606 18.97 7.54 10.39
CA GLY A 606 18.24 7.42 9.13
C GLY A 606 17.02 8.33 9.08
N ASP A 607 16.16 8.31 10.09
CA ASP A 607 14.97 9.16 10.21
C ASP A 607 15.34 10.65 10.22
N ARG A 608 16.46 11.00 10.87
CA ARG A 608 16.97 12.37 10.87
C ARG A 608 17.42 12.81 9.48
N THR A 609 18.05 11.91 8.73
CA THR A 609 18.48 12.16 7.35
C THR A 609 17.28 12.27 6.41
N ILE A 610 16.28 11.40 6.55
CA ILE A 610 15.03 11.45 5.80
C ILE A 610 14.31 12.78 6.06
N ARG A 611 14.17 13.21 7.31
CA ARG A 611 13.57 14.51 7.66
C ARG A 611 14.32 15.70 7.05
N GLN A 612 15.65 15.63 6.97
CA GLN A 612 16.45 16.67 6.34
C GLN A 612 16.23 16.68 4.82
N GLN A 613 16.25 15.51 4.17
CA GLN A 613 15.99 15.37 2.74
C GLN A 613 14.57 15.79 2.35
N SER A 614 13.56 15.52 3.20
CA SER A 614 12.19 16.00 2.98
C SER A 614 12.11 17.52 3.01
N LYS A 615 12.82 18.19 3.95
CA LYS A 615 12.89 19.65 3.99
C LYS A 615 13.60 20.24 2.78
N ASP A 616 14.70 19.63 2.36
CA ASP A 616 15.44 20.07 1.17
C ASP A 616 14.59 19.88 -0.10
N LEU A 617 13.81 18.79 -0.17
CA LEU A 617 12.88 18.54 -1.27
C LEU A 617 11.70 19.52 -1.27
N GLU A 618 11.15 19.86 -0.11
CA GLU A 618 10.12 20.89 0.04
C GLU A 618 10.63 22.27 -0.39
N GLN A 619 11.88 22.60 -0.05
CA GLN A 619 12.55 23.81 -0.52
C GLN A 619 12.75 23.80 -2.04
N LEU A 620 13.18 22.68 -2.63
CA LEU A 620 13.33 22.53 -4.08
C LEU A 620 11.98 22.59 -4.82
N MET A 621 10.91 22.07 -4.23
CA MET A 621 9.55 22.19 -4.76
C MET A 621 9.09 23.65 -4.75
N ASN A 622 9.34 24.38 -3.66
CA ASN A 622 9.04 25.81 -3.58
C ASN A 622 9.84 26.62 -4.61
N GLU A 623 11.13 26.33 -4.80
CA GLU A 623 11.95 26.96 -5.83
C GLU A 623 11.45 26.63 -7.24
N ARG A 624 11.08 25.38 -7.51
CA ARG A 624 10.47 24.94 -8.78
C ARG A 624 9.16 25.68 -9.04
N ASP A 625 8.31 25.86 -8.04
CA ASP A 625 7.00 26.50 -8.21
C ASP A 625 7.12 28.01 -8.43
N ILE A 626 8.10 28.66 -7.78
CA ILE A 626 8.46 30.05 -8.04
C ILE A 626 9.02 30.21 -9.46
N LEU A 627 9.94 29.33 -9.87
CA LEU A 627 10.50 29.35 -11.24
C LEU A 627 9.43 29.03 -12.29
N GLY A 628 8.54 28.08 -12.02
CA GLY A 628 7.39 27.77 -12.87
C GLY A 628 6.47 28.97 -13.04
N SER A 629 6.13 29.65 -11.95
CA SER A 629 5.34 30.88 -11.99
C SER A 629 6.02 32.02 -12.76
N GLN A 630 7.35 32.17 -12.62
CA GLN A 630 8.13 33.14 -13.40
C GLN A 630 8.17 32.79 -14.89
N LEU A 631 8.26 31.50 -15.22
CA LEU A 631 8.32 31.02 -16.59
C LEU A 631 6.98 31.19 -17.31
N VAL A 632 5.87 30.96 -16.61
CA VAL A 632 4.51 31.26 -17.11
C VAL A 632 4.36 32.75 -17.39
N ARG A 633 4.72 33.63 -16.43
CA ARG A 633 4.68 35.09 -16.65
C ARG A 633 5.54 35.53 -17.84
N ARG A 634 6.73 34.93 -18.02
CA ARG A 634 7.61 35.23 -19.15
C ARG A 634 7.05 34.72 -20.47
N ASN A 635 6.39 33.58 -20.48
CA ASN A 635 5.69 33.07 -21.66
C ASN A 635 4.49 33.95 -22.02
N ASP A 636 3.74 34.45 -21.04
CA ASP A 636 2.65 35.42 -21.27
C ASP A 636 3.19 36.76 -21.82
N GLU A 637 4.29 37.27 -21.27
CA GLU A 637 4.99 38.46 -21.81
C GLU A 637 5.46 38.23 -23.25
N LEU A 638 6.01 37.05 -23.56
CA LEU A 638 6.42 36.68 -24.91
C LEU A 638 5.24 36.58 -25.86
N ALA A 639 4.12 35.99 -25.44
CA ALA A 639 2.90 35.92 -26.23
C ALA A 639 2.37 37.32 -26.57
N LEU A 640 2.31 38.23 -25.59
CA LEU A 640 1.94 39.63 -25.81
C LEU A 640 2.90 40.35 -26.76
N LEU A 641 4.20 40.06 -26.67
CA LEU A 641 5.19 40.62 -27.59
C LEU A 641 5.03 40.07 -29.01
N TYR A 642 4.74 38.78 -29.19
CA TYR A 642 4.45 38.20 -30.50
C TYR A 642 3.18 38.78 -31.11
N GLU A 643 2.12 38.97 -30.32
CA GLU A 643 0.89 39.63 -30.75
C GLU A 643 1.18 41.07 -31.21
N LYS A 644 1.99 41.81 -30.43
CA LYS A 644 2.41 43.17 -30.76
C LYS A 644 3.25 43.23 -32.04
N ILE A 645 4.19 42.30 -32.22
CA ILE A 645 4.99 42.19 -33.45
C ILE A 645 4.08 41.90 -34.64
N ARG A 646 3.09 41.01 -34.49
CA ARG A 646 2.13 40.66 -35.54
C ARG A 646 1.28 41.86 -35.95
N ILE A 647 0.79 42.64 -34.99
CA ILE A 647 0.04 43.88 -35.23
C ILE A 647 0.93 44.91 -35.93
N LEU A 648 2.18 45.09 -35.48
CA LEU A 648 3.13 46.01 -36.10
C LEU A 648 3.49 45.59 -37.53
N GLN A 649 3.68 44.29 -37.79
CA GLN A 649 3.92 43.75 -39.14
C GLN A 649 2.72 43.97 -40.06
N SER A 650 1.50 43.71 -39.58
CA SER A 650 0.26 43.97 -40.34
C SER A 650 0.10 45.47 -40.66
N THR A 651 0.44 46.34 -39.70
CA THR A 651 0.41 47.79 -39.88
C THR A 651 1.48 48.26 -40.87
N LEU A 652 2.69 47.71 -40.77
CA LEU A 652 3.79 47.98 -41.69
C LEU A 652 3.42 47.55 -43.11
N HIS A 653 2.84 46.36 -43.30
CA HIS A 653 2.45 45.87 -44.62
C HIS A 653 1.35 46.72 -45.26
N ARG A 654 0.38 47.20 -44.47
CA ARG A 654 -0.59 48.20 -44.95
C ARG A 654 0.09 49.50 -45.33
N GLY A 655 1.04 49.97 -44.51
CA GLY A 655 1.85 51.17 -44.79
C GLY A 655 2.66 51.05 -46.09
N GLU A 656 3.31 49.91 -46.31
CA GLU A 656 4.06 49.57 -47.53
C GLU A 656 3.13 49.57 -48.76
N ALA A 657 1.97 48.91 -48.67
CA ALA A 657 0.99 48.91 -49.76
C ALA A 657 0.47 50.32 -50.07
N HIS A 658 0.24 51.16 -49.06
CA HIS A 658 -0.11 52.57 -49.26
C HIS A 658 1.03 53.37 -49.89
N TYR A 659 2.28 53.13 -49.46
CA TYR A 659 3.45 53.78 -50.02
C TYR A 659 3.68 53.40 -51.48
N GLU A 660 3.55 52.13 -51.85
CA GLU A 660 3.64 51.66 -53.23
C GLU A 660 2.57 52.27 -54.12
N ARG A 661 1.32 52.35 -53.64
CA ARG A 661 0.26 53.08 -54.37
C ARG A 661 0.62 54.54 -54.59
N ARG A 662 1.21 55.21 -53.60
CA ARG A 662 1.66 56.60 -53.75
C ARG A 662 2.83 56.75 -54.71
N LEU A 663 3.75 55.79 -54.75
CA LEU A 663 4.82 55.77 -55.75
C LEU A 663 4.26 55.60 -57.16
N GLU A 664 3.22 54.77 -57.33
CA GLU A 664 2.56 54.60 -58.62
C GLU A 664 1.76 55.85 -59.02
N ASP A 665 1.05 56.50 -58.09
CA ASP A 665 0.42 57.81 -58.32
C ASP A 665 1.46 58.85 -58.78
N ILE A 666 2.61 58.92 -58.09
CA ILE A 666 3.71 59.83 -58.44
C ILE A 666 4.28 59.49 -59.82
N ARG A 667 4.38 58.21 -60.17
CA ARG A 667 4.84 57.75 -61.49
C ARG A 667 3.88 58.20 -62.59
N LEU A 668 2.58 57.99 -62.40
CA LEU A 668 1.53 58.43 -63.32
C LEU A 668 1.54 59.95 -63.48
N LEU A 669 1.64 60.70 -62.38
CA LEU A 669 1.77 62.16 -62.40
C LEU A 669 3.04 62.61 -63.14
N LYS A 670 4.18 61.92 -62.98
CA LYS A 670 5.42 62.22 -63.73
C LYS A 670 5.25 61.97 -65.23
N ILE A 671 4.52 60.93 -65.63
CA ILE A 671 4.19 60.67 -67.04
C ILE A 671 3.28 61.78 -67.58
N GLU A 672 2.27 62.17 -66.82
CA GLU A 672 1.35 63.24 -67.19
C GLU A 672 2.06 64.59 -67.31
N VAL A 673 2.96 64.92 -66.37
CA VAL A 673 3.80 66.12 -66.45
C VAL A 673 4.71 66.09 -67.68
N LYS A 674 5.27 64.92 -68.05
CA LYS A 674 6.05 64.79 -69.29
C LYS A 674 5.18 65.02 -70.53
N ARG A 675 3.96 64.47 -70.55
CA ARG A 675 2.97 64.68 -71.63
C ARG A 675 2.62 66.15 -71.78
N LEU A 676 2.23 66.81 -70.69
CA LEU A 676 1.88 68.24 -70.66
C LEU A 676 3.07 69.12 -71.04
N ARG A 677 4.30 68.76 -70.66
CA ARG A 677 5.51 69.48 -71.10
C ARG A 677 5.76 69.33 -72.60
N GLN A 678 5.56 68.13 -73.17
CA GLN A 678 5.66 67.92 -74.62
C GLN A 678 4.57 68.68 -75.37
N GLU A 679 3.33 68.65 -74.88
CA GLU A 679 2.21 69.39 -75.46
C GLU A 679 2.45 70.90 -75.41
N LYS A 680 2.92 71.43 -74.27
CA LYS A 680 3.37 72.83 -74.16
C LYS A 680 4.48 73.14 -75.15
N MET A 681 5.47 72.26 -75.33
CA MET A 681 6.57 72.47 -76.28
C MET A 681 6.06 72.52 -77.73
N LEU A 682 5.14 71.63 -78.11
CA LEU A 682 4.52 71.61 -79.43
C LEU A 682 3.67 72.87 -79.66
N LEU A 683 2.87 73.28 -78.68
CA LEU A 683 2.10 74.52 -78.74
C LEU A 683 3.00 75.75 -78.83
N THR A 684 4.12 75.79 -78.09
CA THR A 684 5.09 76.89 -78.15
C THR A 684 5.73 76.97 -79.54
N LYS A 685 6.09 75.83 -80.15
CA LYS A 685 6.56 75.77 -81.54
C LYS A 685 5.49 76.18 -82.55
N SER A 686 4.23 75.85 -82.30
CA SER A 686 3.11 76.29 -83.14
C SER A 686 2.90 77.81 -83.04
N ILE A 687 3.06 78.39 -81.85
CA ILE A 687 2.99 79.85 -81.62
C ILE A 687 4.15 80.57 -82.32
N THR A 688 5.37 80.03 -82.32
CA THR A 688 6.48 80.63 -83.09
C THR A 688 6.23 80.57 -84.60
N ASN A 689 5.55 79.53 -85.10
CA ASN A 689 5.16 79.46 -86.51
C ASN A 689 3.97 80.39 -86.83
N MET A 690 3.22 80.86 -85.82
CA MET A 690 2.07 81.75 -86.03
C MET A 690 2.49 83.14 -86.49
N THR A 691 3.67 83.64 -86.11
CA THR A 691 4.19 84.92 -86.63
C THR A 691 4.58 84.80 -88.09
N ASP A 692 5.21 83.68 -88.47
CA ASP A 692 5.62 83.41 -89.84
C ASP A 692 4.39 83.19 -90.73
N LEU A 693 3.40 82.42 -90.26
CA LEU A 693 2.11 82.26 -90.95
C LEU A 693 1.33 83.58 -91.07
N ARG A 694 1.40 84.48 -90.08
CA ARG A 694 0.79 85.82 -90.19
C ARG A 694 1.51 86.69 -91.21
N GLN A 695 2.85 86.60 -91.29
CA GLN A 695 3.62 87.29 -92.34
C GLN A 695 3.33 86.70 -93.72
N GLU A 696 3.21 85.38 -93.81
CA GLU A 696 2.86 84.68 -95.05
C GLU A 696 1.44 85.02 -95.49
N VAL A 697 0.46 85.08 -94.58
CA VAL A 697 -0.90 85.58 -94.88
C VAL A 697 -0.85 87.04 -95.32
N PHE A 698 -0.08 87.90 -94.66
CA PHE A 698 0.08 89.30 -95.09
C PHE A 698 0.75 89.41 -96.47
N HIS A 699 1.75 88.58 -96.77
CA HIS A 699 2.38 88.52 -98.07
C HIS A 699 1.43 87.98 -99.13
N LEU A 700 0.65 86.95 -98.83
CA LEU A 700 -0.39 86.39 -99.70
C LEU A 700 -1.54 87.37 -99.91
N GLU A 701 -1.95 88.16 -98.92
CA GLU A 701 -2.95 89.21 -99.07
C GLU A 701 -2.41 90.38 -99.92
N ARG A 702 -1.14 90.74 -99.72
CA ARG A 702 -0.45 91.74 -100.55
C ARG A 702 -0.27 91.27 -102.00
N ASP A 703 0.09 90.00 -102.18
CA ASP A 703 0.27 89.43 -103.51
C ASP A 703 -1.10 89.17 -104.16
N LEU A 704 -2.14 88.80 -103.41
CA LEU A 704 -3.52 88.72 -103.88
C LEU A 704 -4.08 90.10 -104.28
N THR A 705 -3.78 91.16 -103.53
CA THR A 705 -4.15 92.52 -103.92
C THR A 705 -3.36 92.99 -105.14
N ARG A 706 -2.07 92.65 -105.24
CA ARG A 706 -1.25 92.91 -106.43
C ARG A 706 -1.75 92.13 -107.66
N GLU A 707 -2.13 90.87 -107.51
CA GLU A 707 -2.71 90.04 -108.56
C GLU A 707 -4.12 90.49 -108.92
N ARG A 708 -4.93 90.97 -107.97
CA ARG A 708 -6.23 91.63 -108.28
C ARG A 708 -6.05 92.94 -109.03
N LEU A 709 -5.02 93.72 -108.70
CA LEU A 709 -4.64 94.93 -109.46
C LEU A 709 -4.13 94.57 -110.85
N LYS A 710 -3.31 93.52 -110.99
CA LYS A 710 -2.91 92.99 -112.30
C LYS A 710 -4.09 92.45 -113.08
N CYS A 711 -5.02 91.72 -112.47
CA CYS A 711 -6.23 91.25 -113.14
C CYS A 711 -7.08 92.42 -113.61
N ARG A 712 -7.21 93.51 -112.82
CA ARG A 712 -7.85 94.75 -113.28
C ARG A 712 -7.10 95.43 -114.41
N ALA A 713 -5.77 95.54 -114.31
CA ALA A 713 -4.94 96.12 -115.36
C ALA A 713 -4.99 95.25 -116.63
N LEU A 714 -5.02 93.93 -116.51
CA LEU A 714 -5.19 92.98 -117.59
C LEU A 714 -6.62 92.97 -118.14
N GLU A 715 -7.65 93.22 -117.33
CA GLU A 715 -9.03 93.48 -117.77
C GLU A 715 -9.13 94.80 -118.55
N GLU A 716 -8.41 95.84 -118.14
CA GLU A 716 -8.26 97.11 -118.86
C GLU A 716 -7.41 96.96 -120.14
N GLU A 717 -6.38 96.12 -120.14
CA GLU A 717 -5.59 95.76 -121.33
C GLU A 717 -6.34 94.79 -122.26
N LEU A 718 -7.27 93.96 -121.75
CA LEU A 718 -8.21 93.14 -122.54
C LEU A 718 -9.28 93.98 -123.24
N GLN A 719 -9.56 95.19 -122.76
CA GLN A 719 -10.41 96.17 -123.44
C GLN A 719 -9.71 96.87 -124.63
N ASN A 720 -8.39 96.68 -124.83
CA ASN A 720 -7.65 97.19 -125.99
C ASN A 720 -6.51 96.22 -126.43
N PRO A 721 -6.80 95.26 -127.33
CA PRO A 721 -5.84 94.20 -127.66
C PRO A 721 -4.80 94.67 -128.71
N LEU A 722 -3.58 94.98 -128.27
CA LEU A 722 -2.38 95.06 -129.12
C LEU A 722 -1.57 93.77 -129.02
N ASN A 723 -2.04 92.80 -129.80
CA ASN A 723 -1.33 91.69 -130.44
C ASN A 723 -0.06 91.05 -129.82
N ILE A 724 -0.23 89.73 -129.57
CA ILE A 724 0.51 88.61 -130.19
C ILE A 724 1.97 88.35 -129.74
N HIS A 725 2.13 87.40 -128.79
CA HIS A 725 2.88 86.12 -128.91
C HIS A 725 3.17 85.54 -127.51
N ARG A 726 2.39 84.57 -127.03
CA ARG A 726 2.58 83.11 -127.21
C ARG A 726 3.80 82.52 -126.45
N TRP A 727 3.52 82.11 -125.21
CA TRP A 727 3.86 80.82 -124.55
C TRP A 727 5.21 80.16 -124.89
N ARG A 728 6.04 79.94 -123.87
CA ARG A 728 7.16 78.98 -123.89
C ARG A 728 7.15 78.12 -122.61
N LYS A 729 7.13 76.79 -122.78
CA LYS A 729 7.29 75.76 -121.73
C LYS A 729 8.70 75.84 -121.12
N LEU A 730 8.82 75.65 -119.81
CA LEU A 730 10.07 75.35 -119.11
C LEU A 730 9.90 74.09 -118.25
N GLU A 731 10.80 73.13 -118.47
CA GLU A 731 10.86 71.81 -117.86
C GLU A 731 11.48 71.89 -116.45
N GLY A 732 10.98 71.06 -115.53
CA GLY A 732 11.56 70.84 -114.20
C GLY A 732 12.44 69.59 -114.16
N SER A 733 13.28 69.47 -113.12
CA SER A 733 13.99 68.24 -112.79
C SER A 733 13.99 68.05 -111.27
N ASP A 734 13.24 67.05 -110.79
CA ASP A 734 13.26 66.56 -109.42
C ASP A 734 14.36 65.50 -109.23
N PRO A 735 14.99 65.37 -108.04
CA PRO A 735 15.99 64.34 -107.75
C PRO A 735 15.38 62.93 -107.61
N ASP A 736 16.13 61.92 -108.06
CA ASP A 736 15.68 60.55 -108.26
C ASP A 736 15.45 59.76 -106.96
N VAL A 737 14.40 58.93 -106.96
CA VAL A 737 13.82 58.18 -105.82
C VAL A 737 14.86 57.29 -105.10
N LEU A 738 15.95 56.96 -105.78
CA LEU A 738 17.03 56.11 -105.29
C LEU A 738 17.86 56.75 -104.16
N GLU A 739 18.02 58.08 -104.14
CA GLU A 739 18.74 58.78 -103.06
C GLU A 739 17.93 58.84 -101.76
N LEU A 740 16.61 59.01 -101.87
CA LEU A 740 15.68 58.99 -100.73
C LEU A 740 15.61 57.59 -100.12
N LEU A 741 15.55 56.53 -100.93
CA LEU A 741 15.56 55.15 -100.46
C LEU A 741 16.86 54.77 -99.72
N LYS A 742 18.03 55.24 -100.21
CA LYS A 742 19.31 55.03 -99.52
C LYS A 742 19.34 55.68 -98.13
N LYS A 743 18.79 56.90 -97.99
CA LYS A 743 18.70 57.57 -96.67
C LYS A 743 17.78 56.83 -95.70
N VAL A 744 16.65 56.31 -96.17
CA VAL A 744 15.72 55.55 -95.33
C VAL A 744 16.34 54.24 -94.85
N GLN A 745 17.07 53.52 -95.71
CA GLN A 745 17.74 52.26 -95.33
C GLN A 745 18.87 52.48 -94.31
N ILE A 746 19.63 53.58 -94.42
CA ILE A 746 20.67 53.93 -93.43
C ILE A 746 20.05 54.23 -92.07
N LEU A 747 18.91 54.94 -92.04
CA LEU A 747 18.19 55.24 -90.80
C LEU A 747 17.57 53.97 -90.18
N GLN A 748 17.05 53.05 -90.98
CA GLN A 748 16.55 51.76 -90.49
C GLN A 748 17.66 50.89 -89.88
N LYS A 749 18.85 50.82 -90.49
CA LYS A 749 20.00 50.13 -89.89
C LYS A 749 20.43 50.73 -88.55
N ARG A 750 20.42 52.06 -88.44
CA ARG A 750 20.74 52.76 -87.17
C ARG A 750 19.69 52.50 -86.09
N LEU A 751 18.42 52.44 -86.45
CA LEU A 751 17.33 52.15 -85.52
C LEU A 751 17.45 50.72 -84.97
N LEU A 752 17.72 49.75 -85.85
CA LEU A 752 17.92 48.35 -85.45
C LEU A 752 19.11 48.19 -84.50
N GLN A 753 20.24 48.85 -84.78
CA GLN A 753 21.41 48.83 -83.91
C GLN A 753 21.13 49.46 -82.52
N LYS A 754 20.32 50.52 -82.47
CA LYS A 754 19.94 51.15 -81.19
C LYS A 754 18.91 50.32 -80.42
N SER A 755 18.02 49.60 -81.10
CA SER A 755 17.11 48.66 -80.44
C SER A 755 17.84 47.45 -79.84
N SER A 756 18.87 46.92 -80.51
CA SER A 756 19.66 45.81 -79.95
C SER A 756 20.50 46.26 -78.74
N GLU A 757 21.10 47.46 -78.79
CA GLU A 757 21.82 48.03 -77.63
C GLU A 757 20.90 48.25 -76.42
N ALA A 758 19.64 48.63 -76.64
CA ALA A 758 18.66 48.81 -75.57
C ALA A 758 18.29 47.48 -74.90
N ILE A 759 18.12 46.42 -75.69
CA ILE A 759 17.82 45.07 -75.18
C ILE A 759 19.00 44.52 -74.36
N GLU A 760 20.24 44.71 -74.83
CA GLU A 760 21.43 44.26 -74.10
C GLU A 760 21.59 45.00 -72.75
N ARG A 761 21.31 46.32 -72.74
CA ARG A 761 21.30 47.14 -71.52
C ARG A 761 20.21 46.70 -70.54
N GLU A 762 19.03 46.34 -71.02
CA GLU A 762 17.92 45.85 -70.19
C GLU A 762 18.23 44.47 -69.58
N ARG A 763 18.93 43.60 -70.33
CA ARG A 763 19.42 42.31 -69.83
C ARG A 763 20.47 42.49 -68.74
N GLN A 764 21.45 43.37 -68.92
CA GLN A 764 22.45 43.70 -67.90
C GLN A 764 21.79 44.25 -66.62
N LEU A 765 20.77 45.09 -66.76
CA LEU A 765 20.05 45.66 -65.63
C LEU A 765 19.33 44.57 -64.80
N LYS A 766 18.67 43.61 -65.47
CA LYS A 766 18.06 42.45 -64.80
C LYS A 766 19.06 41.52 -64.11
N GLU A 767 20.26 41.34 -64.67
CA GLU A 767 21.33 40.57 -64.01
C GLU A 767 21.87 41.30 -62.77
N THR A 768 22.05 42.62 -62.84
CA THR A 768 22.47 43.43 -61.68
C THR A 768 21.42 43.48 -60.58
N GLU A 769 20.13 43.53 -60.92
CA GLU A 769 19.03 43.46 -59.95
C GLU A 769 18.97 42.08 -59.26
N LYS A 770 19.17 40.99 -60.00
CA LYS A 770 19.27 39.64 -59.40
C LYS A 770 20.46 39.54 -58.45
N LEU A 771 21.62 40.06 -58.83
CA LEU A 771 22.80 40.10 -57.95
C LEU A 771 22.56 40.94 -56.69
N TYR A 772 21.90 42.09 -56.82
CA TYR A 772 21.55 42.95 -55.69
C TYR A 772 20.55 42.29 -54.72
N VAL A 773 19.52 41.61 -55.24
CA VAL A 773 18.55 40.88 -54.41
C VAL A 773 19.20 39.69 -53.71
N ASN A 774 20.09 38.96 -54.39
CA ASN A 774 20.88 37.88 -53.78
C ASN A 774 21.81 38.42 -52.68
N LEU A 775 22.50 39.54 -52.92
CA LEU A 775 23.36 40.16 -51.92
C LEU A 775 22.56 40.65 -50.70
N ARG A 776 21.37 41.20 -50.92
CA ARG A 776 20.43 41.62 -49.86
C ARG A 776 19.91 40.43 -49.04
N GLN A 777 19.62 39.29 -49.67
CA GLN A 777 19.25 38.06 -48.96
C GLN A 777 20.41 37.46 -48.16
N VAL A 778 21.64 37.54 -48.65
CA VAL A 778 22.84 37.08 -47.92
C VAL A 778 23.13 38.00 -46.73
N LEU A 779 23.03 39.32 -46.90
CA LEU A 779 23.21 40.29 -45.82
C LEU A 779 22.10 40.21 -44.75
N ALA A 780 20.87 39.90 -45.13
CA ALA A 780 19.76 39.66 -44.20
C ALA A 780 19.92 38.37 -43.36
N ARG A 781 20.82 37.47 -43.77
CA ARG A 781 21.15 36.22 -43.04
C ARG A 781 22.37 36.37 -42.14
N GLN A 782 23.09 37.49 -42.16
CA GLN A 782 24.18 37.72 -41.23
C GLN A 782 23.62 38.19 -39.88
N PRO A 783 23.89 37.47 -38.77
CA PRO A 783 23.45 37.89 -37.45
C PRO A 783 24.12 39.20 -37.04
N SER A 784 23.36 40.08 -36.38
CA SER A 784 23.85 41.33 -35.79
C SER A 784 25.03 41.05 -34.82
N PRO A 785 25.95 42.02 -34.58
CA PRO A 785 27.10 41.84 -33.69
C PRO A 785 26.74 41.30 -32.29
N ASP A 786 25.55 41.65 -31.78
CA ASP A 786 25.05 41.15 -30.50
C ASP A 786 24.63 39.68 -30.53
N VAL A 787 24.02 39.23 -31.63
CA VAL A 787 23.65 37.82 -31.85
C VAL A 787 24.91 36.98 -32.04
N GLN A 788 25.95 37.54 -32.66
CA GLN A 788 27.24 36.86 -32.81
C GLN A 788 27.97 36.68 -31.46
N ASN A 789 27.85 37.65 -30.55
CA ASN A 789 28.35 37.53 -29.18
C ASN A 789 27.57 36.52 -28.33
N GLU A 790 26.24 36.49 -28.44
CA GLU A 790 25.37 35.46 -27.85
C GLU A 790 25.70 34.06 -28.39
N LEU A 791 25.93 33.92 -29.70
CA LEU A 791 26.29 32.66 -30.33
C LEU A 791 27.66 32.15 -29.84
N VAL A 792 28.64 33.04 -29.66
CA VAL A 792 29.95 32.67 -29.09
C VAL A 792 29.83 32.26 -27.61
N LYS A 793 28.97 32.92 -26.82
CA LYS A 793 28.71 32.52 -25.43
C LYS A 793 28.03 31.16 -25.34
N THR A 794 27.00 30.93 -26.15
CA THR A 794 26.28 29.64 -26.19
C THR A 794 27.16 28.52 -26.74
N GLN A 795 27.97 28.79 -27.76
CA GLN A 795 28.92 27.81 -28.30
C GLN A 795 30.00 27.46 -27.27
N ARG A 796 30.51 28.42 -26.49
CA ARG A 796 31.41 28.13 -25.35
C ARG A 796 30.74 27.28 -24.27
N ALA A 797 29.50 27.59 -23.90
CA ALA A 797 28.74 26.80 -22.94
C ALA A 797 28.48 25.36 -23.45
N LEU A 798 28.19 25.21 -24.74
CA LEU A 798 28.00 23.92 -25.39
C LEU A 798 29.30 23.11 -25.42
N THR A 799 30.43 23.77 -25.67
CA THR A 799 31.76 23.12 -25.67
C THR A 799 32.14 22.66 -24.25
N LEU A 800 31.83 23.46 -23.23
CA LEU A 800 32.06 23.11 -21.82
C LEU A 800 31.20 21.92 -21.38
N ARG A 801 29.92 21.91 -21.75
CA ARG A 801 29.01 20.78 -21.51
C ARG A 801 29.43 19.54 -22.31
N GLY A 802 29.87 19.71 -23.56
CA GLY A 802 30.40 18.63 -24.39
C GLY A 802 31.66 17.98 -23.79
N ASN A 803 32.55 18.77 -23.19
CA ASN A 803 33.71 18.24 -22.47
C ASN A 803 33.32 17.50 -21.19
N LYS A 804 32.33 18.02 -20.43
CA LYS A 804 31.80 17.33 -19.25
C LYS A 804 31.13 16.00 -19.61
N MET A 805 30.41 15.97 -20.73
CA MET A 805 29.81 14.75 -21.27
C MET A 805 30.86 13.75 -21.76
N LYS A 806 31.98 14.20 -22.35
CA LYS A 806 33.11 13.31 -22.66
C LYS A 806 33.75 12.71 -21.41
N CYS A 807 33.88 13.45 -20.32
CA CYS A 807 34.34 12.89 -19.04
C CYS A 807 33.37 11.82 -18.51
N LEU A 808 32.07 12.11 -18.51
CA LEU A 808 31.04 11.16 -18.07
C LEU A 808 30.98 9.91 -18.95
N VAL A 809 31.14 10.06 -20.27
CA VAL A 809 31.23 8.91 -21.20
C VAL A 809 32.51 8.11 -20.97
N SER A 810 33.61 8.76 -20.57
CA SER A 810 34.84 8.06 -20.21
C SER A 810 34.70 7.30 -18.88
N GLU A 811 34.02 7.89 -17.90
CA GLU A 811 33.65 7.22 -16.64
C GLU A 811 32.71 6.03 -16.90
N LEU A 812 31.72 6.19 -17.78
CA LEU A 812 30.83 5.12 -18.22
C LEU A 812 31.60 3.99 -18.92
N ASN A 813 32.52 4.32 -19.84
CA ASN A 813 33.34 3.31 -20.50
C ASN A 813 34.26 2.56 -19.52
N MET A 814 34.78 3.25 -18.50
CA MET A 814 35.59 2.60 -17.45
C MET A 814 34.75 1.65 -16.59
N THR A 815 33.52 2.02 -16.24
CA THR A 815 32.62 1.13 -15.48
C THR A 815 32.09 -0.02 -16.33
N GLU A 816 31.83 0.20 -17.62
CA GLU A 816 31.51 -0.87 -18.58
C GLU A 816 32.66 -1.86 -18.75
N GLN A 817 33.91 -1.37 -18.79
CA GLN A 817 35.09 -2.22 -18.89
C GLN A 817 35.32 -3.04 -17.60
N GLN A 818 35.09 -2.45 -16.42
CA GLN A 818 35.09 -3.18 -15.15
C GLN A 818 33.97 -4.23 -15.08
N ALA A 819 32.78 -3.91 -15.60
CA ALA A 819 31.69 -4.88 -15.72
C ALA A 819 32.04 -6.03 -16.69
N LEU A 820 32.83 -5.76 -17.72
CA LEU A 820 33.34 -6.77 -18.65
C LEU A 820 34.38 -7.68 -17.99
N GLU A 821 35.29 -7.13 -17.20
CA GLU A 821 36.25 -7.91 -16.39
C GLU A 821 35.53 -8.84 -15.40
N TYR A 822 34.51 -8.32 -14.69
CA TYR A 822 33.69 -9.16 -13.81
C TYR A 822 32.91 -10.25 -14.56
N LYS A 823 32.54 -9.99 -15.81
CA LYS A 823 31.88 -10.98 -16.68
C LYS A 823 32.86 -12.07 -17.11
N GLU A 824 34.09 -11.72 -17.46
CA GLU A 824 35.15 -12.69 -17.76
C GLU A 824 35.50 -13.55 -16.54
N ASP A 825 35.54 -12.96 -15.34
CA ASP A 825 35.78 -13.70 -14.10
C ASP A 825 34.60 -14.61 -13.73
N LEU A 826 33.36 -14.17 -13.95
CA LEU A 826 32.18 -15.03 -13.84
C LEU A 826 32.21 -16.20 -14.83
N ASP A 827 32.70 -15.99 -16.04
CA ASP A 827 32.82 -17.05 -17.04
C ASP A 827 33.96 -18.04 -16.71
N LYS A 828 35.07 -17.58 -16.11
CA LYS A 828 36.10 -18.47 -15.53
C LYS A 828 35.52 -19.33 -14.41
N VAL A 829 34.81 -18.73 -13.46
CA VAL A 829 34.17 -19.45 -12.34
C VAL A 829 33.12 -20.43 -12.86
N ARG A 830 32.35 -20.07 -13.90
CA ARG A 830 31.40 -20.98 -14.55
C ARG A 830 32.09 -22.18 -15.18
N GLU A 831 33.22 -21.98 -15.85
CA GLU A 831 33.95 -23.07 -16.49
C GLU A 831 34.62 -23.98 -15.44
N GLU A 832 35.11 -23.42 -14.33
CA GLU A 832 35.56 -24.19 -13.15
C GLU A 832 34.42 -25.03 -12.55
N LEU A 833 33.23 -24.45 -12.39
CA LEU A 833 32.05 -25.12 -11.87
C LEU A 833 31.57 -26.23 -12.84
N LYS A 834 31.73 -26.02 -14.15
CA LYS A 834 31.42 -27.01 -15.19
C LYS A 834 32.43 -28.16 -15.18
N GLN A 835 33.72 -27.88 -14.95
CA GLN A 835 34.75 -28.92 -14.73
C GLN A 835 34.46 -29.72 -13.46
N LEU A 836 34.06 -29.07 -12.37
CA LEU A 836 33.67 -29.71 -11.12
C LEU A 836 32.43 -30.61 -11.31
N LYS A 837 31.41 -30.12 -12.01
CA LYS A 837 30.23 -30.91 -12.40
C LYS A 837 30.61 -32.11 -13.24
N LYS A 838 31.58 -31.99 -14.15
CA LYS A 838 32.07 -33.10 -14.99
C LYS A 838 32.80 -34.16 -14.15
N LYS A 839 33.60 -33.76 -13.16
CA LYS A 839 34.22 -34.66 -12.17
C LYS A 839 33.17 -35.40 -11.33
N TYR A 840 32.21 -34.66 -10.79
CA TYR A 840 31.10 -35.23 -10.00
C TYR A 840 30.23 -36.20 -10.81
N LEU A 841 29.93 -35.88 -12.08
CA LEU A 841 29.13 -36.77 -12.94
C LEU A 841 29.87 -38.07 -13.28
N ASN A 842 31.19 -38.02 -13.40
CA ASN A 842 32.03 -39.21 -13.60
C ASN A 842 32.08 -40.08 -12.34
N GLU A 843 32.21 -39.48 -11.15
CA GLU A 843 32.13 -40.20 -9.87
C GLU A 843 30.74 -40.82 -9.65
N LYS A 844 29.68 -40.13 -10.04
CA LYS A 844 28.31 -40.66 -9.98
C LYS A 844 28.11 -41.82 -10.96
N LYS A 845 28.65 -41.74 -12.18
CA LYS A 845 28.62 -42.85 -13.16
C LYS A 845 29.41 -44.07 -12.71
N THR A 846 30.55 -43.90 -12.03
CA THR A 846 31.33 -45.04 -11.49
C THR A 846 30.61 -45.69 -10.31
N GLN A 847 29.94 -44.91 -9.45
CA GLN A 847 29.09 -45.47 -8.38
C GLN A 847 27.85 -46.18 -8.92
N GLN A 848 27.20 -45.65 -9.97
CA GLN A 848 26.01 -46.23 -10.58
C GLN A 848 26.30 -47.56 -11.29
N LYS A 849 27.44 -47.68 -11.98
CA LYS A 849 27.90 -48.97 -12.52
C LYS A 849 28.18 -50.02 -11.44
N ARG A 850 28.60 -49.59 -10.24
CA ARG A 850 28.81 -50.47 -9.07
C ARG A 850 27.49 -51.00 -8.52
N LEU A 851 26.44 -50.16 -8.53
CA LEU A 851 25.07 -50.50 -8.12
C LEU A 851 24.34 -51.41 -9.13
N GLU A 852 24.56 -51.20 -10.44
CA GLU A 852 23.98 -52.05 -11.48
C GLU A 852 24.58 -53.47 -11.50
N ALA A 853 25.87 -53.61 -11.16
CA ALA A 853 26.51 -54.92 -11.01
C ALA A 853 25.95 -55.72 -9.80
N LEU A 854 25.50 -55.04 -8.75
CA LEU A 854 24.85 -55.66 -7.59
C LEU A 854 23.41 -56.11 -7.90
N LYS A 855 22.65 -55.33 -8.67
CA LYS A 855 21.25 -55.67 -9.06
C LYS A 855 21.15 -56.80 -10.08
N ALA A 856 22.17 -57.02 -10.90
CA ALA A 856 22.21 -58.15 -11.84
C ALA A 856 22.46 -59.51 -11.16
N ALA A 857 22.90 -59.52 -9.90
CA ALA A 857 23.10 -60.75 -9.13
C ALA A 857 21.79 -61.24 -8.46
N GLU A 858 20.85 -60.36 -8.15
CA GLU A 858 19.60 -60.70 -7.43
C GLU A 858 18.45 -61.15 -8.34
N SER A 859 18.57 -61.04 -9.67
CA SER A 859 17.50 -61.32 -10.63
C SER A 859 17.62 -62.70 -11.33
N ARG A 860 18.43 -63.60 -10.77
CA ARG A 860 18.65 -64.97 -11.28
C ARG A 860 18.29 -66.07 -10.29
N GLU A 861 17.22 -65.93 -9.51
CA GLU A 861 16.71 -67.08 -8.74
C GLU A 861 15.28 -66.82 -8.31
N THR A 862 14.30 -67.13 -9.16
CA THR A 862 12.93 -67.60 -8.82
C THR A 862 12.02 -67.54 -10.05
N ASN A 863 12.12 -68.56 -10.90
CA ASN A 863 11.03 -68.93 -11.79
C ASN A 863 11.17 -70.41 -12.14
N GLN A 864 10.54 -71.27 -11.33
CA GLN A 864 10.15 -72.62 -11.71
C GLN A 864 8.96 -73.05 -10.84
N SER A 865 7.76 -73.03 -11.41
CA SER A 865 6.88 -74.21 -11.50
C SER A 865 5.41 -73.84 -11.78
N LEU A 866 4.93 -74.43 -12.88
CA LEU A 866 3.63 -75.10 -13.03
C LEU A 866 2.33 -74.28 -12.96
N ALA A 867 1.79 -74.05 -14.14
CA ALA A 867 0.36 -73.92 -14.40
C ALA A 867 -0.31 -75.31 -14.40
N GLN A 868 -1.50 -75.45 -13.78
CA GLN A 868 -2.61 -76.28 -14.28
C GLN A 868 -3.86 -76.19 -13.37
N ASN A 869 -5.02 -76.34 -14.03
CA ASN A 869 -6.37 -76.66 -13.54
C ASN A 869 -7.40 -75.55 -13.29
N SER A 870 -8.33 -75.53 -14.23
CA SER A 870 -9.70 -75.02 -14.29
C SER A 870 -10.66 -75.64 -13.27
N SER A 871 -11.70 -74.88 -12.84
CA SER A 871 -13.13 -75.32 -12.91
C SER A 871 -14.15 -74.35 -12.27
N GLN A 872 -15.22 -74.06 -13.03
CA GLN A 872 -16.65 -73.83 -12.66
C GLN A 872 -17.03 -72.54 -11.89
N ILE A 873 -17.91 -71.61 -12.33
CA ILE A 873 -19.22 -71.54 -13.06
C ILE A 873 -20.49 -71.71 -12.17
N LYS A 874 -21.21 -70.60 -11.89
CA LYS A 874 -22.68 -70.31 -11.99
C LYS A 874 -23.06 -69.11 -11.08
N PHE A 875 -23.54 -67.94 -11.52
CA PHE A 875 -24.75 -67.48 -12.27
C PHE A 875 -25.83 -66.87 -11.36
N THR A 876 -26.05 -65.56 -11.48
CA THR A 876 -27.33 -64.84 -11.71
C THR A 876 -26.91 -63.48 -12.30
N GLY A 877 -27.38 -63.01 -13.45
CA GLY A 877 -28.77 -62.71 -13.78
C GLY A 877 -29.02 -61.21 -13.58
N GLY A 878 -28.59 -60.38 -14.53
CA GLY A 878 -28.78 -58.92 -14.51
C GLY A 878 -27.85 -58.21 -15.48
N GLY A 879 -28.19 -58.20 -16.77
CA GLY A 879 -27.35 -57.62 -17.81
C GLY A 879 -27.17 -56.11 -17.64
N PHE A 880 -25.91 -55.66 -17.65
CA PHE A 880 -25.54 -54.31 -18.07
C PHE A 880 -24.19 -54.35 -18.80
N LYS A 881 -24.17 -53.71 -19.98
CA LYS A 881 -23.02 -53.44 -20.84
C LYS A 881 -22.01 -52.55 -20.12
N MET A 882 -20.74 -52.95 -20.06
CA MET A 882 -19.64 -52.02 -19.86
C MET A 882 -19.37 -51.32 -21.20
N SER A 883 -20.01 -50.17 -21.37
CA SER A 883 -19.77 -49.23 -22.47
C SER A 883 -18.32 -48.74 -22.44
N ILE A 884 -17.62 -48.87 -23.56
CA ILE A 884 -16.59 -47.91 -23.95
C ILE A 884 -17.25 -46.55 -23.85
N THR A 885 -16.84 -45.72 -22.91
CA THR A 885 -17.28 -44.33 -22.84
C THR A 885 -16.77 -43.65 -24.10
N SER A 886 -17.67 -43.52 -25.07
CA SER A 886 -17.61 -42.51 -26.11
C SER A 886 -17.12 -41.21 -25.47
N SER A 887 -16.04 -40.66 -25.99
CA SER A 887 -15.57 -39.30 -25.72
C SER A 887 -16.78 -38.35 -25.78
N VAL A 888 -17.27 -37.94 -24.61
CA VAL A 888 -18.19 -36.82 -24.53
C VAL A 888 -17.36 -35.62 -24.99
N ARG A 889 -17.60 -35.13 -26.21
CA ARG A 889 -17.03 -33.87 -26.66
C ARG A 889 -17.46 -32.81 -25.66
N MET A 890 -16.52 -32.36 -24.85
CA MET A 890 -16.71 -31.22 -23.95
C MET A 890 -17.15 -30.03 -24.80
N PRO A 891 -18.19 -29.28 -24.40
CA PRO A 891 -18.63 -28.12 -25.17
C PRO A 891 -17.48 -27.11 -25.24
N LYS A 892 -17.10 -26.73 -26.46
CA LYS A 892 -16.06 -25.72 -26.68
C LYS A 892 -16.56 -24.36 -26.16
N LEU A 893 -15.74 -23.68 -25.38
CA LEU A 893 -16.08 -22.42 -24.74
C LEU A 893 -15.28 -21.26 -25.36
N VAL A 894 -15.95 -20.12 -25.55
CA VAL A 894 -15.31 -18.86 -25.98
C VAL A 894 -15.25 -17.90 -24.80
N GLU A 895 -14.05 -17.46 -24.45
CA GLU A 895 -13.79 -16.37 -23.55
C GLU A 895 -13.53 -15.08 -24.35
N VAL A 896 -14.22 -14.00 -23.99
CA VAL A 896 -14.09 -12.70 -24.66
C VAL A 896 -13.45 -11.68 -23.73
N CYS A 897 -12.36 -11.06 -24.17
CA CYS A 897 -11.69 -9.99 -23.42
C CYS A 897 -12.35 -8.63 -23.70
N ILE A 898 -12.75 -7.91 -22.65
CA ILE A 898 -13.51 -6.66 -22.75
C ILE A 898 -13.01 -5.60 -21.76
N ASP A 899 -13.18 -4.32 -22.08
CA ASP A 899 -12.76 -3.17 -21.25
C ASP A 899 -13.85 -2.10 -21.08
N SER A 900 -15.06 -2.38 -21.53
CA SER A 900 -16.19 -1.46 -21.42
C SER A 900 -17.50 -2.20 -21.18
N PHE A 901 -18.46 -1.50 -20.59
CA PHE A 901 -19.78 -2.04 -20.33
C PHE A 901 -20.49 -2.46 -21.64
N GLU A 902 -20.42 -1.61 -22.67
CA GLU A 902 -20.97 -1.91 -24.01
C GLU A 902 -20.39 -3.21 -24.58
N SER A 903 -19.07 -3.40 -24.48
CA SER A 903 -18.40 -4.61 -24.94
C SER A 903 -18.81 -5.86 -24.14
N ALA A 904 -19.05 -5.72 -22.84
CA ALA A 904 -19.53 -6.81 -22.01
C ALA A 904 -20.93 -7.29 -22.45
N ILE A 905 -21.87 -6.37 -22.64
CA ILE A 905 -23.23 -6.70 -23.10
C ILE A 905 -23.20 -7.34 -24.49
N ALA A 906 -22.38 -6.80 -25.40
CA ALA A 906 -22.20 -7.39 -26.73
C ALA A 906 -21.63 -8.83 -26.67
N ALA A 907 -20.68 -9.10 -25.76
CA ALA A 907 -20.14 -10.44 -25.56
C ALA A 907 -21.20 -11.41 -24.97
N ILE A 908 -21.98 -10.96 -23.99
CA ILE A 908 -23.07 -11.74 -23.37
C ILE A 908 -24.13 -12.11 -24.41
N ASN A 909 -24.63 -11.12 -25.15
CA ASN A 909 -25.66 -11.32 -26.18
C ASN A 909 -25.14 -12.19 -27.34
N GLY A 910 -23.86 -12.03 -27.68
CA GLY A 910 -23.18 -12.85 -28.69
C GLY A 910 -22.98 -14.31 -28.27
N GLY A 911 -23.27 -14.67 -27.02
CA GLY A 911 -23.20 -16.04 -26.52
C GLY A 911 -21.81 -16.46 -26.04
N ALA A 912 -20.96 -15.52 -25.62
CA ALA A 912 -19.70 -15.82 -24.94
C ALA A 912 -19.95 -16.75 -23.74
N GLY A 913 -19.09 -17.77 -23.57
CA GLY A 913 -19.18 -18.67 -22.43
C GLY A 913 -18.48 -18.12 -21.17
N ARG A 914 -17.64 -17.09 -21.34
CA ARG A 914 -16.94 -16.40 -20.26
C ARG A 914 -16.47 -15.01 -20.70
N ILE A 915 -16.32 -14.11 -19.73
CA ILE A 915 -15.72 -12.79 -19.95
C ILE A 915 -14.40 -12.68 -19.18
N GLU A 916 -13.37 -12.18 -19.85
CA GLU A 916 -12.19 -11.61 -19.18
C GLU A 916 -12.34 -10.09 -19.16
N LEU A 917 -12.53 -9.53 -17.96
CA LEU A 917 -12.69 -8.11 -17.71
C LEU A 917 -11.32 -7.47 -17.46
N CYS A 918 -10.99 -6.49 -18.30
CA CYS A 918 -9.73 -5.74 -18.27
C CYS A 918 -10.01 -4.23 -18.22
N SER A 919 -8.98 -3.45 -17.91
CA SER A 919 -8.85 -2.04 -18.30
C SER A 919 -7.78 -1.92 -19.40
N ALA A 920 -7.76 -0.80 -20.13
CA ALA A 920 -6.70 -0.43 -21.07
C ALA A 920 -6.21 -1.58 -21.97
N LEU A 921 -7.11 -2.19 -22.75
CA LEU A 921 -6.75 -3.34 -23.59
C LEU A 921 -5.73 -3.01 -24.69
N SER A 922 -5.58 -1.73 -25.06
CA SER A 922 -4.51 -1.23 -25.93
C SER A 922 -3.11 -1.53 -25.39
N GLU A 923 -2.97 -1.67 -24.06
CA GLU A 923 -1.74 -1.97 -23.34
C GLU A 923 -1.62 -3.46 -22.94
N GLY A 924 -2.46 -4.31 -23.55
CA GLY A 924 -2.49 -5.75 -23.29
C GLY A 924 -3.31 -6.15 -22.07
N GLY A 925 -4.15 -5.25 -21.54
CA GLY A 925 -5.05 -5.52 -20.41
C GLY A 925 -4.39 -5.22 -19.07
N LEU A 926 -5.05 -4.36 -18.28
CA LEU A 926 -4.72 -3.96 -16.91
C LEU A 926 -5.88 -4.31 -15.97
N THR A 927 -5.66 -4.16 -14.67
CA THR A 927 -6.72 -4.36 -13.66
C THR A 927 -7.93 -3.47 -13.92
N PRO A 928 -9.17 -4.00 -13.97
CA PRO A 928 -10.39 -3.22 -14.17
C PRO A 928 -10.83 -2.50 -12.90
N THR A 929 -11.69 -1.49 -13.04
CA THR A 929 -12.27 -0.80 -11.88
C THR A 929 -13.42 -1.63 -11.27
N PRO A 930 -13.60 -1.61 -9.93
CA PRO A 930 -14.71 -2.30 -9.28
C PRO A 930 -16.09 -1.82 -9.76
N GLY A 931 -16.22 -0.52 -10.06
CA GLY A 931 -17.46 0.05 -10.57
C GLY A 931 -17.90 -0.56 -11.91
N LEU A 932 -16.95 -0.82 -12.82
CA LEU A 932 -17.27 -1.48 -14.09
C LEU A 932 -17.71 -2.93 -13.88
N LEU A 933 -17.01 -3.67 -13.02
CA LEU A 933 -17.37 -5.04 -12.65
C LEU A 933 -18.81 -5.13 -12.09
N MET A 934 -19.15 -4.26 -11.14
CA MET A 934 -20.48 -4.22 -10.53
C MET A 934 -21.59 -3.96 -11.55
N GLN A 935 -21.38 -2.99 -12.46
CA GLN A 935 -22.37 -2.69 -13.49
C GLN A 935 -22.58 -3.88 -14.42
N ILE A 936 -21.50 -4.55 -14.85
CA ILE A 936 -21.62 -5.74 -15.70
C ILE A 936 -22.31 -6.87 -14.93
N GLN A 937 -21.94 -7.14 -13.69
CA GLN A 937 -22.60 -8.17 -12.87
C GLN A 937 -24.11 -7.93 -12.75
N ASN A 938 -24.53 -6.68 -12.51
CA ASN A 938 -25.95 -6.31 -12.44
C ASN A 938 -26.70 -6.55 -13.76
N ALA A 939 -26.03 -6.35 -14.90
CA ALA A 939 -26.62 -6.56 -16.22
C ALA A 939 -26.49 -8.01 -16.73
N ASN A 940 -25.68 -8.85 -16.08
CA ASN A 940 -25.35 -10.21 -16.48
C ASN A 940 -26.46 -11.23 -16.15
N SER A 941 -27.62 -11.06 -16.80
CA SER A 941 -28.78 -11.95 -16.61
C SER A 941 -28.50 -13.40 -17.01
N ALA A 942 -27.54 -13.62 -17.90
CA ALA A 942 -27.11 -14.94 -18.36
C ALA A 942 -26.19 -15.68 -17.37
N LYS A 943 -25.74 -15.01 -16.29
CA LYS A 943 -24.81 -15.54 -15.28
C LYS A 943 -23.52 -16.13 -15.89
N ILE A 944 -23.01 -15.46 -16.93
CA ILE A 944 -21.74 -15.84 -17.55
C ILE A 944 -20.60 -15.49 -16.58
N PRO A 945 -19.65 -16.39 -16.30
CA PRO A 945 -18.56 -16.08 -15.36
C PRO A 945 -17.72 -14.89 -15.84
N ILE A 946 -17.36 -14.00 -14.92
CA ILE A 946 -16.52 -12.83 -15.18
C ILE A 946 -15.19 -12.97 -14.43
N TYR A 947 -14.10 -13.09 -15.19
CA TYR A 947 -12.76 -13.18 -14.65
C TYR A 947 -12.07 -11.84 -14.78
N CYS A 948 -11.51 -11.34 -13.69
CA CYS A 948 -10.86 -10.03 -13.69
C CYS A 948 -9.35 -10.17 -13.89
N MET A 949 -8.78 -9.32 -14.76
CA MET A 949 -7.34 -9.16 -14.87
C MET A 949 -6.78 -8.59 -13.56
N LEU A 950 -5.65 -9.13 -13.09
CA LEU A 950 -4.81 -8.51 -12.07
C LEU A 950 -3.48 -8.19 -12.73
N ARG A 951 -3.30 -6.91 -13.08
CA ARG A 951 -2.08 -6.37 -13.70
C ARG A 951 -2.05 -4.87 -13.49
N CYS A 952 -1.26 -4.42 -12.52
CA CYS A 952 -1.23 -3.04 -12.06
C CYS A 952 -0.58 -2.04 -13.06
N ARG A 953 0.23 -2.52 -14.02
CA ARG A 953 0.89 -1.66 -15.02
C ARG A 953 1.17 -2.35 -16.36
N PRO A 954 1.39 -1.57 -17.45
CA PRO A 954 1.82 -2.12 -18.73
C PRO A 954 3.28 -2.63 -18.69
N SER A 955 3.76 -3.12 -19.83
CA SER A 955 5.12 -3.66 -20.03
C SER A 955 5.34 -5.07 -19.44
N ASN A 956 6.51 -5.31 -18.85
CA ASN A 956 6.99 -6.61 -18.37
C ASN A 956 6.16 -7.19 -17.20
N PHE A 957 6.47 -8.44 -16.83
CA PHE A 957 5.80 -9.20 -15.76
C PHE A 957 6.71 -9.45 -14.55
N VAL A 958 7.78 -8.66 -14.41
CA VAL A 958 8.69 -8.72 -13.26
C VAL A 958 8.24 -7.61 -12.32
N TYR A 959 7.51 -7.99 -11.28
CA TYR A 959 6.91 -7.04 -10.34
C TYR A 959 7.80 -6.76 -9.13
N SER A 960 7.77 -5.55 -8.58
CA SER A 960 8.31 -5.26 -7.25
C SER A 960 7.44 -5.88 -6.16
N GLN A 961 7.86 -5.84 -4.90
CA GLN A 961 7.03 -6.36 -3.80
C GLN A 961 5.80 -5.47 -3.58
N GLU A 962 5.96 -4.16 -3.68
CA GLU A 962 4.88 -3.17 -3.56
C GLU A 962 3.83 -3.34 -4.67
N GLU A 963 4.27 -3.63 -5.90
CA GLU A 963 3.38 -3.93 -7.02
C GLU A 963 2.54 -5.20 -6.77
N ILE A 964 3.12 -6.21 -6.11
CA ILE A 964 2.38 -7.42 -5.72
C ILE A 964 1.38 -7.12 -4.61
N GLU A 965 1.74 -6.29 -3.63
CA GLU A 965 0.81 -5.86 -2.57
C GLU A 965 -0.41 -5.14 -3.15
N ILE A 966 -0.21 -4.26 -4.14
CA ILE A 966 -1.30 -3.62 -4.90
C ILE A 966 -2.19 -4.67 -5.57
N MET A 967 -1.59 -5.63 -6.31
CA MET A 967 -2.34 -6.68 -7.00
C MET A 967 -3.10 -7.59 -6.03
N VAL A 968 -2.55 -7.85 -4.85
CA VAL A 968 -3.20 -8.61 -3.78
C VAL A 968 -4.41 -7.85 -3.22
N GLU A 969 -4.32 -6.54 -3.07
CA GLU A 969 -5.45 -5.73 -2.60
C GLU A 969 -6.55 -5.61 -3.66
N ASP A 970 -6.17 -5.36 -4.93
CA ASP A 970 -7.09 -5.38 -6.07
C ASP A 970 -7.87 -6.71 -6.15
N ALA A 971 -7.19 -7.85 -5.92
CA ALA A 971 -7.83 -9.16 -5.89
C ALA A 971 -8.90 -9.25 -4.80
N LYS A 972 -8.63 -8.72 -3.59
CA LYS A 972 -9.62 -8.73 -2.50
C LYS A 972 -10.82 -7.84 -2.83
N ILE A 973 -10.58 -6.63 -3.35
CA ILE A 973 -11.62 -5.68 -3.70
C ILE A 973 -12.52 -6.27 -4.78
N LEU A 974 -11.94 -6.72 -5.90
CA LEU A 974 -12.71 -7.27 -7.02
C LEU A 974 -13.48 -8.53 -6.63
N LYS A 975 -12.91 -9.37 -5.74
CA LYS A 975 -13.59 -10.55 -5.19
C LYS A 975 -14.81 -10.16 -4.36
N GLN A 976 -14.70 -9.14 -3.50
CA GLN A 976 -15.84 -8.62 -2.72
C GLN A 976 -16.96 -8.09 -3.61
N HIS A 977 -16.62 -7.57 -4.79
CA HIS A 977 -17.57 -7.02 -5.76
C HIS A 977 -18.05 -8.03 -6.81
N GLY A 978 -17.81 -9.33 -6.60
CA GLY A 978 -18.42 -10.40 -7.39
C GLY A 978 -17.62 -10.88 -8.60
N ALA A 979 -16.29 -10.80 -8.58
CA ALA A 979 -15.47 -11.51 -9.56
C ALA A 979 -15.63 -13.04 -9.41
N ASP A 980 -15.74 -13.78 -10.52
CA ASP A 980 -15.88 -15.24 -10.54
C ASP A 980 -14.52 -15.97 -10.68
N GLY A 981 -13.45 -15.21 -10.96
CA GLY A 981 -12.10 -15.70 -11.09
C GLY A 981 -11.12 -14.60 -11.45
N PHE A 982 -9.84 -14.93 -11.53
CA PHE A 982 -8.78 -13.95 -11.79
C PHE A 982 -7.78 -14.41 -12.85
N VAL A 983 -7.13 -13.44 -13.49
CA VAL A 983 -6.14 -13.68 -14.54
C VAL A 983 -4.88 -12.85 -14.28
N PHE A 984 -3.72 -13.50 -14.16
CA PHE A 984 -2.43 -12.81 -13.92
C PHE A 984 -1.25 -13.72 -14.23
N GLY A 985 -0.02 -13.21 -14.09
CA GLY A 985 1.19 -14.03 -14.11
C GLY A 985 2.42 -13.19 -13.78
N ALA A 986 3.29 -13.71 -12.92
CA ALA A 986 4.52 -13.04 -12.52
C ALA A 986 5.74 -13.88 -12.94
N LEU A 987 6.76 -13.19 -13.45
CA LEU A 987 8.01 -13.80 -13.88
C LEU A 987 9.20 -13.22 -13.11
N LEU A 988 10.26 -14.01 -13.05
CA LEU A 988 11.60 -13.56 -12.67
C LEU A 988 12.30 -12.91 -13.88
N GLU A 989 13.35 -12.13 -13.64
CA GLU A 989 14.15 -11.47 -14.71
C GLU A 989 14.75 -12.46 -15.72
N ASN A 990 14.96 -13.71 -15.30
CA ASN A 990 15.49 -14.77 -16.15
C ASN A 990 14.41 -15.45 -17.04
N GLY A 991 13.14 -15.05 -16.91
CA GLY A 991 12.01 -15.60 -17.66
C GLY A 991 11.47 -16.94 -17.12
N ASP A 992 11.78 -17.32 -15.88
CA ASP A 992 11.08 -18.41 -15.18
C ASP A 992 9.88 -17.83 -14.38
N VAL A 993 8.89 -18.67 -14.03
CA VAL A 993 7.72 -18.24 -13.23
C VAL A 993 8.14 -17.87 -11.81
N ASP A 994 7.73 -16.69 -11.33
CA ASP A 994 7.98 -16.27 -9.95
C ASP A 994 6.99 -16.95 -9.00
N MET A 995 7.38 -18.14 -8.54
CA MET A 995 6.57 -18.97 -7.64
C MET A 995 6.17 -18.25 -6.36
N LYS A 996 7.04 -17.41 -5.79
CA LYS A 996 6.78 -16.76 -4.50
C LYS A 996 5.67 -15.73 -4.67
N LYS A 997 5.83 -14.81 -5.64
CA LYS A 997 4.84 -13.77 -5.92
C LYS A 997 3.52 -14.35 -6.41
N CYS A 998 3.57 -15.40 -7.24
CA CYS A 998 2.35 -16.07 -7.67
C CYS A 998 1.57 -16.65 -6.48
N ARG A 999 2.23 -17.33 -5.52
CA ARG A 999 1.55 -17.87 -4.32
C ARG A 999 0.86 -16.78 -3.49
N GLU A 1000 1.48 -15.61 -3.37
CA GLU A 1000 0.90 -14.47 -2.63
C GLU A 1000 -0.42 -14.02 -3.26
N ILE A 1001 -0.46 -13.84 -4.58
CA ILE A 1001 -1.68 -13.45 -5.30
C ILE A 1001 -2.74 -14.58 -5.27
N ILE A 1002 -2.34 -15.84 -5.50
CA ILE A 1002 -3.27 -17.00 -5.45
C ILE A 1002 -3.95 -17.08 -4.09
N LYS A 1003 -3.22 -16.83 -3.00
CA LYS A 1003 -3.77 -16.85 -1.64
C LYS A 1003 -4.88 -15.80 -1.45
N ALA A 1004 -4.77 -14.64 -2.08
CA ALA A 1004 -5.81 -13.61 -2.05
C ALA A 1004 -7.03 -13.99 -2.92
N CYS A 1005 -6.79 -14.65 -4.05
CA CYS A 1005 -7.83 -15.09 -4.99
C CYS A 1005 -8.65 -16.28 -4.43
N PHE A 1006 -8.03 -17.19 -3.68
CA PHE A 1006 -8.65 -18.42 -3.16
C PHE A 1006 -9.97 -18.13 -2.42
N PRO A 1007 -11.08 -18.87 -2.69
CA PRO A 1007 -11.16 -20.12 -3.44
C PRO A 1007 -11.46 -19.96 -4.94
N LEU A 1008 -11.38 -18.75 -5.49
CA LEU A 1008 -11.74 -18.52 -6.88
C LEU A 1008 -10.67 -19.06 -7.85
N PRO A 1009 -11.08 -19.60 -9.01
CA PRO A 1009 -10.15 -20.09 -10.03
C PRO A 1009 -9.28 -18.97 -10.60
N VAL A 1010 -8.02 -19.32 -10.90
CA VAL A 1010 -7.02 -18.39 -11.43
C VAL A 1010 -6.47 -18.90 -12.77
N THR A 1011 -6.23 -17.96 -13.70
CA THR A 1011 -5.63 -18.23 -15.02
C THR A 1011 -4.24 -17.60 -15.09
N PHE A 1012 -3.24 -18.39 -15.48
CA PHE A 1012 -1.93 -17.83 -15.79
C PHE A 1012 -1.99 -17.19 -17.18
N HIS A 1013 -1.79 -15.88 -17.27
CA HIS A 1013 -1.99 -15.15 -18.53
C HIS A 1013 -0.77 -15.26 -19.48
N ARG A 1014 -0.77 -14.44 -20.54
CA ARG A 1014 0.26 -14.46 -21.60
C ARG A 1014 1.69 -14.09 -21.16
N ALA A 1015 1.96 -13.79 -19.88
CA ALA A 1015 3.34 -13.84 -19.37
C ALA A 1015 4.04 -15.16 -19.71
N PHE A 1016 3.30 -16.26 -19.77
CA PHE A 1016 3.85 -17.56 -20.16
C PHE A 1016 4.48 -17.55 -21.56
N ASP A 1017 4.02 -16.67 -22.45
CA ASP A 1017 4.58 -16.55 -23.78
C ASP A 1017 6.03 -16.00 -23.76
N PHE A 1018 6.46 -15.42 -22.64
CA PHE A 1018 7.81 -14.93 -22.39
C PHE A 1018 8.66 -15.89 -21.55
N CYS A 1019 8.11 -17.02 -21.12
CA CYS A 1019 8.84 -18.00 -20.34
C CYS A 1019 9.98 -18.62 -21.15
N ARG A 1020 11.14 -18.87 -20.52
CA ARG A 1020 12.28 -19.45 -21.25
C ARG A 1020 12.07 -20.92 -21.62
N ARG A 1021 11.38 -21.68 -20.77
CA ARG A 1021 11.24 -23.15 -20.88
C ARG A 1021 9.78 -23.58 -20.72
N PRO A 1022 8.92 -23.39 -21.73
CA PRO A 1022 7.47 -23.55 -21.60
C PRO A 1022 7.05 -24.94 -21.08
N THR A 1023 7.71 -26.02 -21.51
CA THR A 1023 7.40 -27.39 -21.07
C THR A 1023 7.76 -27.66 -19.60
N ILE A 1024 8.63 -26.86 -18.98
CA ILE A 1024 8.96 -26.97 -17.55
C ILE A 1024 8.08 -26.01 -16.75
N GLU A 1025 7.98 -24.75 -17.21
CA GLU A 1025 7.21 -23.72 -16.52
C GLU A 1025 5.71 -24.05 -16.45
N VAL A 1026 5.17 -24.82 -17.40
CA VAL A 1026 3.77 -25.27 -17.32
C VAL A 1026 3.50 -26.18 -16.13
N GLU A 1027 4.47 -27.02 -15.73
CA GLU A 1027 4.35 -27.86 -14.53
C GLU A 1027 4.41 -26.99 -13.26
N VAL A 1028 5.22 -25.92 -13.27
CA VAL A 1028 5.25 -24.94 -12.17
C VAL A 1028 3.89 -24.23 -12.04
N VAL A 1029 3.27 -23.86 -13.16
CA VAL A 1029 1.92 -23.28 -13.19
C VAL A 1029 0.88 -24.25 -12.59
N ILE A 1030 0.98 -25.55 -12.90
CA ILE A 1030 0.12 -26.59 -12.30
C ILE A 1030 0.35 -26.68 -10.79
N ASP A 1031 1.61 -26.79 -10.34
CA ASP A 1031 1.96 -26.96 -8.93
C ASP A 1031 1.55 -25.75 -8.06
N LEU A 1032 1.48 -24.56 -8.66
CA LEU A 1032 0.98 -23.35 -8.00
C LEU A 1032 -0.54 -23.35 -7.79
N GLY A 1033 -1.27 -24.21 -8.51
CA GLY A 1033 -2.73 -24.33 -8.42
C GLY A 1033 -3.50 -23.49 -9.45
N PHE A 1034 -2.86 -23.08 -10.55
CA PHE A 1034 -3.60 -22.48 -11.66
C PHE A 1034 -4.51 -23.52 -12.32
N THR A 1035 -5.73 -23.12 -12.67
CA THR A 1035 -6.69 -24.01 -13.35
C THR A 1035 -6.61 -23.88 -14.86
N ARG A 1036 -6.07 -22.75 -15.35
CA ARG A 1036 -5.98 -22.44 -16.78
C ARG A 1036 -4.70 -21.70 -17.13
N LEU A 1037 -4.25 -21.84 -18.37
CA LEU A 1037 -3.10 -21.13 -18.92
C LEU A 1037 -3.46 -20.53 -20.29
N LEU A 1038 -3.42 -19.21 -20.40
CA LEU A 1038 -3.64 -18.46 -21.63
C LEU A 1038 -2.31 -18.26 -22.37
N THR A 1039 -2.21 -18.77 -23.60
CA THR A 1039 -0.97 -18.74 -24.38
C THR A 1039 -1.22 -18.61 -25.88
N SER A 1040 -0.29 -17.93 -26.57
CA SER A 1040 -0.19 -17.91 -28.03
C SER A 1040 0.80 -18.93 -28.57
N GLY A 1041 1.28 -19.85 -27.72
CA GLY A 1041 2.34 -20.80 -28.05
C GLY A 1041 3.69 -20.13 -28.24
N GLN A 1042 3.99 -19.06 -27.48
CA GLN A 1042 5.22 -18.26 -27.61
C GLN A 1042 5.44 -17.71 -29.04
N GLN A 1043 4.35 -17.37 -29.72
CA GLN A 1043 4.37 -16.82 -31.08
C GLN A 1043 3.59 -15.51 -31.16
N LYS A 1044 3.67 -14.83 -32.31
CA LYS A 1044 2.95 -13.58 -32.54
C LYS A 1044 1.42 -13.75 -32.43
N ASN A 1045 0.89 -14.92 -32.80
CA ASN A 1045 -0.50 -15.30 -32.65
C ASN A 1045 -0.65 -16.81 -32.44
N ALA A 1046 -1.79 -17.25 -31.93
CA ALA A 1046 -2.07 -18.65 -31.62
C ALA A 1046 -2.01 -19.57 -32.86
N GLN A 1047 -2.37 -19.07 -34.04
CA GLN A 1047 -2.28 -19.81 -35.30
C GLN A 1047 -0.83 -20.18 -35.68
N LEU A 1048 0.17 -19.39 -35.28
CA LEU A 1048 1.57 -19.74 -35.50
C LEU A 1048 2.10 -20.67 -34.39
N GLY A 1049 1.53 -20.56 -33.18
CA GLY A 1049 1.94 -21.32 -31.99
C GLY A 1049 1.29 -22.69 -31.81
N VAL A 1050 0.41 -23.11 -32.72
CA VAL A 1050 -0.40 -24.35 -32.64
C VAL A 1050 0.41 -25.58 -32.23
N LYS A 1051 1.63 -25.73 -32.76
CA LYS A 1051 2.50 -26.87 -32.43
C LYS A 1051 2.84 -26.93 -30.95
N LEU A 1052 3.25 -25.80 -30.37
CA LEU A 1052 3.57 -25.74 -28.95
C LEU A 1052 2.30 -25.85 -28.10
N ILE A 1053 1.20 -25.22 -28.52
CA ILE A 1053 -0.08 -25.30 -27.82
C ILE A 1053 -0.55 -26.76 -27.73
N ASN A 1054 -0.53 -27.49 -28.85
CA ASN A 1054 -0.91 -28.91 -28.87
C ASN A 1054 0.04 -29.77 -28.02
N GLN A 1055 1.35 -29.50 -28.08
CA GLN A 1055 2.33 -30.18 -27.23
C GLN A 1055 2.06 -29.94 -25.74
N LEU A 1056 1.69 -28.71 -25.34
CA LEU A 1056 1.34 -28.40 -23.95
C LEU A 1056 0.06 -29.11 -23.54
N ILE A 1057 -0.97 -29.14 -24.39
CA ILE A 1057 -2.22 -29.86 -24.13
C ILE A 1057 -1.95 -31.36 -23.89
N GLU A 1058 -1.17 -31.99 -24.76
CA GLU A 1058 -0.76 -33.40 -24.62
C GLU A 1058 0.02 -33.65 -23.33
N GLN A 1059 0.92 -32.73 -22.95
CA GLN A 1059 1.73 -32.86 -21.74
C GLN A 1059 0.91 -32.72 -20.44
N VAL A 1060 0.03 -31.72 -20.36
CA VAL A 1060 -0.68 -31.42 -19.11
C VAL A 1060 -1.92 -32.30 -18.91
N GLY A 1061 -2.56 -32.72 -20.00
CA GLY A 1061 -3.82 -33.46 -19.97
C GLY A 1061 -4.91 -32.69 -19.19
N ASN A 1062 -5.65 -33.40 -18.34
CA ASN A 1062 -6.76 -32.81 -17.58
C ASN A 1062 -6.33 -32.00 -16.34
N ARG A 1063 -5.02 -31.82 -16.11
CA ARG A 1063 -4.51 -31.11 -14.92
C ARG A 1063 -4.62 -29.59 -15.03
N LEU A 1064 -4.61 -29.06 -16.25
CA LEU A 1064 -4.63 -27.63 -16.55
C LEU A 1064 -5.28 -27.40 -17.91
N THR A 1065 -6.23 -26.47 -18.00
CA THR A 1065 -6.81 -26.11 -19.30
C THR A 1065 -5.90 -25.13 -20.05
N ILE A 1066 -5.35 -25.55 -21.19
CA ILE A 1066 -4.62 -24.65 -22.09
C ILE A 1066 -5.61 -23.89 -22.95
N VAL A 1067 -5.57 -22.56 -22.88
CA VAL A 1067 -6.46 -21.65 -23.62
C VAL A 1067 -5.63 -20.97 -24.72
N PRO A 1068 -5.81 -21.33 -26.01
CA PRO A 1068 -5.21 -20.60 -27.11
C PRO A 1068 -5.74 -19.17 -27.11
N GLY A 1069 -4.82 -18.20 -27.19
CA GLY A 1069 -5.16 -16.78 -27.23
C GLY A 1069 -4.09 -15.97 -27.96
N GLY A 1070 -4.46 -14.75 -28.36
CA GLY A 1070 -3.60 -13.87 -29.15
C GLY A 1070 -3.87 -13.99 -30.66
N GLY A 1071 -4.61 -13.00 -31.18
CA GLY A 1071 -4.88 -12.87 -32.61
C GLY A 1071 -5.91 -13.88 -33.17
N ILE A 1072 -6.73 -14.49 -32.32
CA ILE A 1072 -7.83 -15.37 -32.75
C ILE A 1072 -8.94 -14.53 -33.41
N ASN A 1073 -9.38 -14.94 -34.58
CA ASN A 1073 -10.44 -14.32 -35.38
C ASN A 1073 -11.23 -15.39 -36.14
N LYS A 1074 -12.26 -14.98 -36.88
CA LYS A 1074 -13.15 -15.92 -37.59
C LYS A 1074 -12.42 -16.71 -38.68
N GLU A 1075 -11.36 -16.15 -39.26
CA GLU A 1075 -10.60 -16.76 -40.34
C GLU A 1075 -9.68 -17.88 -39.83
N ASN A 1076 -9.12 -17.74 -38.63
CA ASN A 1076 -8.13 -18.68 -38.10
C ASN A 1076 -8.64 -19.61 -37.01
N LEU A 1077 -9.79 -19.32 -36.39
CA LEU A 1077 -10.31 -20.12 -35.28
C LEU A 1077 -10.48 -21.59 -35.65
N LYS A 1078 -11.09 -21.87 -36.82
CA LYS A 1078 -11.29 -23.24 -37.30
C LYS A 1078 -9.97 -23.99 -37.44
N PHE A 1079 -8.96 -23.35 -38.02
CA PHE A 1079 -7.64 -23.95 -38.17
C PHE A 1079 -7.00 -24.26 -36.81
N ILE A 1080 -7.09 -23.35 -35.83
CA ILE A 1080 -6.56 -23.59 -34.48
C ILE A 1080 -7.31 -24.75 -33.82
N ALA A 1081 -8.63 -24.79 -33.95
CA ALA A 1081 -9.47 -25.84 -33.38
C ALA A 1081 -9.28 -27.21 -34.03
N ASP A 1082 -8.94 -27.27 -35.33
CA ASP A 1082 -8.65 -28.51 -36.05
C ASP A 1082 -7.24 -29.05 -35.74
N ASN A 1083 -6.33 -28.19 -35.28
CA ASN A 1083 -4.92 -28.53 -35.05
C ASN A 1083 -4.51 -28.49 -33.57
N THR A 1084 -5.47 -28.25 -32.67
CA THR A 1084 -5.30 -28.37 -31.22
C THR A 1084 -6.51 -29.08 -30.65
N GLU A 1085 -6.34 -29.83 -29.57
CA GLU A 1085 -7.47 -30.38 -28.80
C GLU A 1085 -7.99 -29.38 -27.75
N ALA A 1086 -7.85 -28.07 -28.01
CA ALA A 1086 -8.27 -27.04 -27.06
C ALA A 1086 -9.79 -27.01 -26.90
N VAL A 1087 -10.24 -26.88 -25.66
CA VAL A 1087 -11.67 -26.80 -25.30
C VAL A 1087 -12.13 -25.39 -24.94
N GLU A 1088 -11.20 -24.46 -24.71
CA GLU A 1088 -11.50 -23.06 -24.44
C GLU A 1088 -10.66 -22.17 -25.36
N TYR A 1089 -11.23 -21.09 -25.87
CA TYR A 1089 -10.58 -20.17 -26.81
C TYR A 1089 -10.76 -18.73 -26.37
N HIS A 1090 -9.69 -17.94 -26.44
CA HIS A 1090 -9.69 -16.56 -25.98
C HIS A 1090 -9.50 -15.56 -27.13
N GLY A 1091 -10.39 -14.57 -27.22
CA GLY A 1091 -10.28 -13.52 -28.24
C GLY A 1091 -10.97 -12.21 -27.86
N SER A 1092 -10.67 -11.15 -28.60
CA SER A 1092 -11.20 -9.81 -28.34
C SER A 1092 -12.41 -9.45 -29.22
N PHE A 1093 -12.51 -10.02 -30.43
CA PHE A 1093 -13.65 -9.91 -31.35
C PHE A 1093 -14.21 -8.48 -31.51
N ARG A 1094 -13.32 -7.49 -31.66
CA ARG A 1094 -13.67 -6.06 -31.69
C ARG A 1094 -13.85 -5.51 -33.10
N LYS A 1095 -14.65 -4.45 -33.19
CA LYS A 1095 -14.75 -3.53 -34.33
C LYS A 1095 -14.37 -2.11 -33.92
N LYS A 1096 -13.98 -1.29 -34.89
CA LYS A 1096 -13.76 0.15 -34.69
C LYS A 1096 -15.12 0.85 -34.54
N LYS A 1097 -15.30 1.67 -33.50
CA LYS A 1097 -16.49 2.48 -33.31
C LYS A 1097 -16.46 3.66 -34.28
N THR A 1098 -17.52 3.84 -35.08
CA THR A 1098 -17.69 5.02 -35.93
C THR A 1098 -18.23 6.17 -35.08
N GLU A 1099 -17.47 7.25 -34.96
CA GLU A 1099 -17.91 8.48 -34.30
C GLU A 1099 -18.73 9.34 -35.28
N GLU A 1100 -19.85 9.90 -34.81
CA GLU A 1100 -20.61 10.91 -35.54
C GLU A 1100 -19.93 12.28 -35.36
N GLN A 1101 -19.32 12.77 -36.44
CA GLN A 1101 -18.80 14.13 -36.68
C GLN A 1101 -18.70 15.06 -35.46
N SER A 1102 -17.62 14.92 -34.70
CA SER A 1102 -17.06 16.02 -33.89
C SER A 1102 -15.88 16.62 -34.65
N GLU A 1103 -15.79 17.95 -34.70
CA GLU A 1103 -14.67 18.65 -35.32
C GLU A 1103 -13.36 18.23 -34.62
N GLU A 1104 -12.50 17.49 -35.32
CA GLU A 1104 -11.18 17.08 -34.83
C GLU A 1104 -10.38 18.32 -34.39
N LYS A 1105 -10.27 18.52 -33.07
CA LYS A 1105 -9.29 19.44 -32.48
C LYS A 1105 -7.99 18.66 -32.32
N ASP A 1106 -6.94 19.14 -32.98
CA ASP A 1106 -5.60 18.55 -32.97
C ASP A 1106 -4.89 18.80 -31.63
N ILE A 1107 -5.43 18.20 -30.56
CA ILE A 1107 -4.91 18.28 -29.19
C ILE A 1107 -4.59 16.85 -28.75
N PRO A 1108 -3.31 16.45 -28.69
CA PRO A 1108 -2.94 15.10 -28.31
C PRO A 1108 -3.22 14.85 -26.82
N LEU A 1109 -4.04 13.83 -26.51
CA LEU A 1109 -4.33 13.42 -25.12
C LEU A 1109 -3.35 12.35 -24.61
N GLY A 1110 -2.54 11.75 -25.50
CA GLY A 1110 -1.46 10.81 -25.17
C GLY A 1110 -0.68 10.37 -26.40
N ASP A 1111 0.27 9.44 -26.22
CA ASP A 1111 1.16 8.93 -27.30
C ASP A 1111 0.42 8.22 -28.45
N LYS A 1112 -0.87 7.89 -28.26
CA LYS A 1112 -1.73 7.21 -29.24
C LYS A 1112 -3.19 7.64 -29.10
N ASP A 1113 -3.58 8.73 -29.74
CA ASP A 1113 -5.01 9.01 -30.02
C ASP A 1113 -5.47 8.04 -31.12
N GLY A 1114 -5.70 6.80 -30.71
CA GLY A 1114 -6.15 5.71 -31.57
C GLY A 1114 -7.68 5.63 -31.62
N PRO A 1115 -8.24 5.00 -32.65
CA PRO A 1115 -9.68 4.83 -32.74
C PRO A 1115 -10.22 3.96 -31.61
N LEU A 1116 -11.41 4.29 -31.08
CA LEU A 1116 -12.09 3.51 -30.08
C LEU A 1116 -12.54 2.15 -30.65
N TYR A 1117 -12.26 1.06 -29.93
CA TYR A 1117 -12.70 -0.29 -30.30
C TYR A 1117 -13.74 -0.81 -29.31
N VAL A 1118 -14.75 -1.50 -29.81
CA VAL A 1118 -15.80 -2.16 -29.02
C VAL A 1118 -16.05 -3.57 -29.54
N THR A 1119 -16.40 -4.49 -28.65
CA THR A 1119 -16.74 -5.88 -29.03
C THR A 1119 -17.94 -5.89 -29.97
N ASP A 1120 -17.89 -6.72 -31.02
CA ASP A 1120 -18.99 -6.87 -31.97
C ASP A 1120 -19.82 -8.11 -31.65
N GLU A 1121 -21.06 -7.90 -31.18
CA GLU A 1121 -22.01 -8.96 -30.82
C GLU A 1121 -22.17 -10.01 -31.93
N ARG A 1122 -22.29 -9.57 -33.19
CA ARG A 1122 -22.45 -10.48 -34.33
C ARG A 1122 -21.23 -11.34 -34.56
N LEU A 1123 -20.04 -10.75 -34.41
CA LEU A 1123 -18.79 -11.48 -34.58
C LEU A 1123 -18.61 -12.52 -33.47
N VAL A 1124 -18.95 -12.19 -32.23
CA VAL A 1124 -18.94 -13.16 -31.12
C VAL A 1124 -19.91 -14.30 -31.41
N ALA A 1125 -21.13 -14.01 -31.90
CA ALA A 1125 -22.10 -15.04 -32.29
C ALA A 1125 -21.59 -15.95 -33.42
N GLU A 1126 -20.96 -15.38 -34.46
CA GLU A 1126 -20.32 -16.15 -35.53
C GLU A 1126 -19.21 -17.07 -35.00
N ILE A 1127 -18.35 -16.55 -34.11
CA ILE A 1127 -17.25 -17.31 -33.49
C ILE A 1127 -17.78 -18.48 -32.65
N VAL A 1128 -18.79 -18.23 -31.82
CA VAL A 1128 -19.45 -19.27 -31.03
C VAL A 1128 -20.11 -20.31 -31.95
N GLN A 1129 -20.71 -19.89 -33.06
CA GLN A 1129 -21.33 -20.79 -34.02
C GLN A 1129 -20.29 -21.66 -34.77
N ILE A 1130 -19.12 -21.12 -35.11
CA ILE A 1130 -18.02 -21.90 -35.71
C ILE A 1130 -17.64 -23.06 -34.80
N LEU A 1131 -17.53 -22.84 -33.48
CA LEU A 1131 -17.15 -23.88 -32.53
C LEU A 1131 -18.29 -24.84 -32.14
N ARG A 1132 -19.55 -24.44 -32.32
CA ARG A 1132 -20.74 -25.29 -32.09
C ARG A 1132 -21.05 -26.23 -33.26
N ASN A 1133 -20.64 -25.88 -34.48
CA ASN A 1133 -20.90 -26.65 -35.69
C ASN A 1133 -19.85 -27.74 -35.99
N ASP A 1134 -18.80 -27.84 -35.17
CA ASP A 1134 -17.83 -28.94 -35.19
C ASP A 1134 -18.23 -30.05 -34.21
#